data_AF-A0A509L7V4-F1
#
_entry.id   AF-A0A509L7V4-F1
#
_cell.length_a   1.000
_cell.length_b   1.000
_cell.length_c   1.000
_cell.angle_alpha   90.00
_cell.angle_beta   90.00
_cell.angle_gamma   90.00
#
_symmetry.space_group_name_H-M   'P 1'
#
loop_
_entity.id
_entity.type
_entity.pdbx_description
1 polymer ?
#
loop_
_entity_poly.entity_id
_entity_poly.type
_entity_poly.pdbx_seq_one_letter_code
_entity_poly.pdbx_strand_id
1 'polypeptide(L)'
;MSRTKKFLILSETERRSIRGDRTIHRVFYNYIPVAFFYDDDLASKKLAAIQLVNIGLATNIEAGEVVGLHRNTVSNAVKTNQLLGLNAVIKDDRGRKEPIYYTPEKRDHIIKLLESKPCETDEKIARLASKGLGTKISRQAVARIRVEHTKPFNGFSPPSKKDLMAIEAATRRIEKQVAKEIQMTFDFDKKPELKDDIGKISDEPPLEATGPVQENTISQLQKGITTPYAGLLFYQLFLGELNFSALFSDFNPPAKKQYSFEEICLALFFGLAHGLSSIEAQKLINPSQFGPLFGLIRSPDSATIRAYLEIMAEQHISDSVIDKFALQVLKIGAVNPDVFFIDGHFLPYYGLNLLAKGWHTVRCQALKGNEIYVVSDIQKRPLMFITEGCEIDFRPIIQRLAHRILNYGIKRPILVFDRGGYGIHFFYELSQYADFVTWGKYIRKEDLMTVQPEDFTVALSVNGRCYEVSQQDKTLRESAATAKKEGRSELSCVDLRMIVLREIDKNTGKEKGHRLSVLTCDKLRPLWEIAYFMLNRWGKSENFFKEIMSIFNFNYQPGYAIDEMKHQPLFDNPVVTVIRSAIKSLKQKIKKIQGEKAILQLEHQNTGKIKTENKINTLEAKICKQSKDIEGFEKKLGKLPQKISLKSLLGKPMSECDLEKKRIYDLLQIIAYHARERLVEEFRHEYKRPHDVKQILDKLTGKGGYVKLMGQTLVVLIDWIERPAHRKAAQGLCQRINGMGIKMQGNLPMKLHFAISKTPLPGVG
;
A
#
# COMPACT_ATOMS: atom_id res chain seq x y z
N MET A 1 -14.29 40.58 -50.26
CA MET A 1 -14.99 39.29 -50.08
C MET A 1 -14.01 38.29 -49.53
N SER A 2 -14.30 37.70 -48.38
CA SER A 2 -13.54 36.56 -47.85
C SER A 2 -14.49 35.37 -47.66
N ARG A 3 -13.97 34.15 -47.86
CA ARG A 3 -14.74 32.91 -47.72
C ARG A 3 -14.10 32.08 -46.62
N THR A 4 -14.85 31.88 -45.53
CA THR A 4 -14.40 31.05 -44.41
C THR A 4 -15.29 29.82 -44.37
N LYS A 5 -14.77 28.68 -44.88
CA LYS A 5 -15.50 27.41 -45.05
C LYS A 5 -16.84 27.59 -45.78
N LYS A 6 -17.96 27.48 -45.05
CA LYS A 6 -19.35 27.51 -45.56
C LYS A 6 -19.97 28.93 -45.54
N PHE A 7 -19.27 29.93 -45.02
CA PHE A 7 -19.77 31.29 -44.89
C PHE A 7 -19.09 32.24 -45.87
N LEU A 8 -19.88 33.12 -46.47
CA LEU A 8 -19.42 34.22 -47.32
C LEU A 8 -19.51 35.51 -46.51
N ILE A 9 -18.40 36.25 -46.41
CA ILE A 9 -18.34 37.50 -45.64
C ILE A 9 -18.13 38.68 -46.61
N LEU A 10 -19.07 39.62 -46.57
CA LEU A 10 -19.03 40.87 -47.31
C LEU A 10 -18.76 42.02 -46.35
N SER A 11 -17.74 42.81 -46.67
CA SER A 11 -17.36 44.00 -45.90
C SER A 11 -17.81 45.23 -46.68
N GLU A 12 -18.67 46.03 -46.08
CA GLU A 12 -19.14 47.31 -46.64
C GLU A 12 -18.68 48.45 -45.71
N THR A 13 -18.21 49.56 -46.29
CA THR A 13 -17.84 50.75 -45.52
C THR A 13 -19.03 51.70 -45.47
N GLU A 14 -19.58 51.90 -44.27
CA GLU A 14 -20.66 52.84 -44.02
C GLU A 14 -20.06 54.22 -43.70
N ARG A 15 -20.24 55.19 -44.61
CA ARG A 15 -19.77 56.57 -44.40
C ARG A 15 -20.70 57.31 -43.44
N ARG A 16 -20.16 57.76 -42.30
CA ARG A 16 -20.92 58.52 -41.29
C ARG A 16 -20.31 59.89 -41.09
N SER A 17 -21.09 60.94 -41.35
CA SER A 17 -20.64 62.34 -41.41
C SER A 17 -20.03 62.92 -40.12
N ILE A 18 -20.24 62.31 -38.94
CA ILE A 18 -19.84 62.90 -37.63
C ILE A 18 -19.04 61.93 -36.74
N ARG A 19 -18.98 60.62 -37.04
CA ARG A 19 -18.39 59.59 -36.13
C ARG A 19 -17.32 58.70 -36.78
N GLY A 20 -16.82 59.08 -37.95
CA GLY A 20 -15.86 58.29 -38.73
C GLY A 20 -16.54 57.13 -39.47
N ASP A 21 -15.94 56.73 -40.59
CA ASP A 21 -16.40 55.58 -41.38
C ASP A 21 -16.27 54.28 -40.56
N ARG A 22 -17.26 53.39 -40.65
CA ARG A 22 -17.21 52.07 -40.00
C ARG A 22 -17.37 50.96 -41.02
N THR A 23 -16.60 49.89 -40.86
CA THR A 23 -16.72 48.68 -41.68
C THR A 23 -17.72 47.72 -41.04
N ILE A 24 -18.79 47.40 -41.77
CA ILE A 24 -19.74 46.35 -41.40
C ILE A 24 -19.41 45.08 -42.17
N HIS A 25 -19.35 43.95 -41.45
CA HIS A 25 -19.21 42.62 -42.03
C HIS A 25 -20.56 41.91 -41.97
N ARG A 26 -21.08 41.54 -43.14
CA ARG A 26 -22.31 40.74 -43.28
C ARG A 26 -21.93 39.29 -43.61
N VAL A 27 -22.43 38.36 -42.81
CA VAL A 27 -22.16 36.93 -42.91
C VAL A 27 -23.34 36.24 -43.59
N PHE A 28 -23.06 35.49 -44.66
CA PHE A 28 -24.04 34.76 -45.44
C PHE A 28 -23.79 33.25 -45.39
N TYR A 29 -24.87 32.46 -45.31
CA TYR A 29 -24.87 31.01 -45.47
C TYR A 29 -25.83 30.66 -46.61
N ASN A 30 -25.35 29.97 -47.66
CA ASN A 30 -26.11 29.71 -48.89
C ASN A 30 -26.80 30.97 -49.47
N TYR A 31 -26.09 32.10 -49.52
CA TYR A 31 -26.57 33.40 -50.02
C TYR A 31 -27.69 34.06 -49.18
N ILE A 32 -28.02 33.53 -47.99
CA ILE A 32 -28.96 34.16 -47.04
C ILE A 32 -28.16 34.87 -45.93
N PRO A 33 -28.47 36.14 -45.59
CA PRO A 33 -27.79 36.84 -44.49
C PRO A 33 -28.18 36.23 -43.15
N VAL A 34 -27.19 35.79 -42.37
CA VAL A 34 -27.40 35.09 -41.09
C VAL A 34 -26.93 35.86 -39.87
N ALA A 35 -25.94 36.75 -40.03
CA ALA A 35 -25.45 37.63 -38.96
C ALA A 35 -24.70 38.84 -39.54
N PHE A 36 -24.53 39.90 -38.75
CA PHE A 36 -23.66 41.02 -39.08
C PHE A 36 -22.90 41.51 -37.84
N PHE A 37 -21.71 42.09 -38.02
CA PHE A 37 -20.92 42.70 -36.95
C PHE A 37 -20.06 43.86 -37.48
N TYR A 38 -19.60 44.72 -36.59
CA TYR A 38 -18.67 45.81 -36.91
C TYR A 38 -17.26 45.48 -36.42
N ASP A 39 -16.23 45.95 -37.15
CA ASP A 39 -14.83 45.62 -36.82
C ASP A 39 -14.38 46.13 -35.44
N ASP A 40 -14.83 47.31 -35.03
CA ASP A 40 -14.39 47.94 -33.77
C ASP A 40 -15.41 47.79 -32.62
N ASP A 41 -16.44 46.97 -32.78
CA ASP A 41 -17.47 46.76 -31.75
C ASP A 41 -17.49 45.30 -31.25
N LEU A 42 -16.84 45.10 -30.09
CA LEU A 42 -16.77 43.80 -29.42
C LEU A 42 -18.16 43.25 -29.05
N ALA A 43 -19.14 44.10 -28.74
CA ALA A 43 -20.49 43.65 -28.43
C ALA A 43 -21.16 43.06 -29.67
N SER A 44 -21.06 43.74 -30.81
CA SER A 44 -21.58 43.23 -32.09
C SER A 44 -20.92 41.91 -32.51
N LYS A 45 -19.61 41.76 -32.32
CA LYS A 45 -18.88 40.50 -32.61
C LYS A 45 -19.35 39.35 -31.74
N LYS A 46 -19.56 39.58 -30.44
CA LYS A 46 -20.11 38.56 -29.52
C LYS A 46 -21.53 38.17 -29.91
N LEU A 47 -22.38 39.13 -30.28
CA LEU A 47 -23.77 38.87 -30.70
C LEU A 47 -23.83 38.04 -31.98
N ALA A 48 -23.05 38.41 -33.00
CA ALA A 48 -22.96 37.63 -34.24
C ALA A 48 -22.49 36.20 -33.99
N ALA A 49 -21.48 36.00 -33.15
CA ALA A 49 -21.00 34.66 -32.80
C ALA A 49 -22.06 33.84 -32.05
N ILE A 50 -22.79 34.45 -31.11
CA ILE A 50 -23.89 33.79 -30.41
C ILE A 50 -25.00 33.38 -31.37
N GLN A 51 -25.36 34.26 -32.31
CA GLN A 51 -26.41 34.00 -33.29
C GLN A 51 -26.05 32.83 -34.21
N LEU A 52 -24.82 32.78 -34.72
CA LEU A 52 -24.33 31.69 -35.56
C LEU A 52 -24.33 30.33 -34.83
N VAL A 53 -23.97 30.32 -33.54
CA VAL A 53 -23.96 29.09 -32.72
C VAL A 53 -25.37 28.64 -32.33
N ASN A 54 -26.24 29.57 -31.91
CA ASN A 54 -27.59 29.22 -31.46
C ASN A 54 -28.49 28.74 -32.60
N ILE A 55 -28.33 29.27 -33.82
CA ILE A 55 -29.06 28.79 -35.01
C ILE A 55 -28.53 27.42 -35.47
N GLY A 56 -27.42 26.94 -34.88
CA GLY A 56 -26.82 25.63 -35.20
C GLY A 56 -26.02 25.62 -36.51
N LEU A 57 -25.72 26.80 -37.08
CA LEU A 57 -25.00 26.91 -38.35
C LEU A 57 -23.48 26.82 -38.17
N ALA A 58 -22.95 27.14 -36.99
CA ALA A 58 -21.52 27.10 -36.70
C ALA A 58 -21.21 26.53 -35.31
N THR A 59 -20.08 25.82 -35.20
CA THR A 59 -19.49 25.47 -33.89
C THR A 59 -18.83 26.69 -33.22
N ASN A 60 -18.54 26.63 -31.91
CA ASN A 60 -17.84 27.72 -31.20
C ASN A 60 -16.50 28.12 -31.83
N ILE A 61 -15.82 27.18 -32.48
CA ILE A 61 -14.55 27.42 -33.18
C ILE A 61 -14.81 28.19 -34.47
N GLU A 62 -15.75 27.71 -35.29
CA GLU A 62 -16.11 28.32 -36.58
C GLU A 62 -16.70 29.72 -36.41
N ALA A 63 -17.58 29.92 -35.42
CA ALA A 63 -18.11 31.24 -35.11
C ALA A 63 -16.98 32.21 -34.69
N GLY A 64 -15.98 31.74 -33.94
CA GLY A 64 -14.81 32.54 -33.58
C GLY A 64 -13.94 32.93 -34.77
N GLU A 65 -13.72 31.99 -35.71
CA GLU A 65 -13.03 32.26 -36.97
C GLU A 65 -13.77 33.29 -37.83
N VAL A 66 -15.10 33.24 -37.87
CA VAL A 66 -15.93 34.15 -38.67
C VAL A 66 -15.93 35.59 -38.12
N VAL A 67 -16.02 35.78 -36.80
CA VAL A 67 -16.10 37.12 -36.21
C VAL A 67 -14.75 37.68 -35.72
N GLY A 68 -13.67 36.89 -35.81
CA GLY A 68 -12.34 37.27 -35.34
C GLY A 68 -12.21 37.27 -33.81
N LEU A 69 -12.88 36.35 -33.11
CA LEU A 69 -12.78 36.16 -31.66
C LEU A 69 -12.18 34.80 -31.31
N HIS A 70 -11.39 34.74 -30.23
CA HIS A 70 -10.87 33.47 -29.74
C HIS A 70 -12.00 32.52 -29.29
N ARG A 71 -11.87 31.22 -29.57
CA ARG A 71 -12.89 30.18 -29.28
C ARG A 71 -13.40 30.20 -27.83
N ASN A 72 -12.53 30.52 -26.87
CA ASN A 72 -12.91 30.61 -25.44
C ASN A 72 -13.81 31.82 -25.17
N THR A 73 -13.56 32.95 -25.85
CA THR A 73 -14.39 34.15 -25.74
C THR A 73 -15.78 33.90 -26.30
N VAL A 74 -15.88 33.21 -27.44
CA VAL A 74 -17.15 32.76 -28.02
C VAL A 74 -17.86 31.79 -27.09
N SER A 75 -17.17 30.76 -26.60
CA SER A 75 -17.77 29.79 -25.66
C SER A 75 -18.29 30.47 -24.38
N ASN A 76 -17.55 31.43 -23.83
CA ASN A 76 -17.98 32.19 -22.66
C ASN A 76 -19.18 33.08 -22.98
N ALA A 77 -19.22 33.71 -24.16
CA ALA A 77 -20.34 34.54 -24.58
C ALA A 77 -21.62 33.71 -24.79
N VAL A 78 -21.52 32.56 -25.48
CA VAL A 78 -22.63 31.61 -25.68
C VAL A 78 -23.16 31.08 -24.34
N LYS A 79 -22.27 30.63 -23.44
CA LYS A 79 -22.67 30.21 -22.08
C LYS A 79 -23.34 31.33 -21.30
N THR A 80 -22.79 32.54 -21.35
CA THR A 80 -23.36 33.71 -20.67
C THR A 80 -24.76 34.01 -21.21
N ASN A 81 -24.96 33.94 -22.54
CA ASN A 81 -26.26 34.16 -23.16
C ASN A 81 -27.29 33.10 -22.78
N GLN A 82 -26.90 31.82 -22.79
CA GLN A 82 -27.79 30.72 -22.40
C GLN A 82 -28.25 30.83 -20.93
N LEU A 83 -27.37 31.32 -20.06
CA LEU A 83 -27.64 31.38 -18.61
C LEU A 83 -28.33 32.68 -18.17
N LEU A 84 -27.98 33.83 -18.76
CA LEU A 84 -28.36 35.17 -18.25
C LEU A 84 -29.02 36.07 -19.30
N GLY A 85 -29.19 35.58 -20.53
CA GLY A 85 -29.74 36.34 -21.66
C GLY A 85 -28.75 37.32 -22.30
N LEU A 86 -29.15 37.89 -23.45
CA LEU A 86 -28.31 38.74 -24.30
C LEU A 86 -27.78 39.99 -23.58
N ASN A 87 -28.58 40.60 -22.71
CA ASN A 87 -28.21 41.82 -21.98
C ASN A 87 -26.97 41.64 -21.10
N ALA A 88 -26.73 40.44 -20.55
CA ALA A 88 -25.58 40.14 -19.71
C ALA A 88 -24.28 39.95 -20.51
N VAL A 89 -24.36 39.74 -21.83
CA VAL A 89 -23.20 39.64 -22.71
C VAL A 89 -22.68 41.02 -23.14
N ILE A 90 -23.60 41.99 -23.23
CA ILE A 90 -23.35 43.35 -23.73
C ILE A 90 -22.81 44.28 -22.63
N LYS A 91 -23.26 44.12 -21.37
CA LYS A 91 -22.78 44.95 -20.25
C LYS A 91 -21.32 44.62 -19.91
N ASP A 92 -20.44 45.64 -19.96
CA ASP A 92 -19.03 45.54 -19.56
C ASP A 92 -18.90 46.07 -18.12
N ASP A 93 -18.86 45.18 -17.12
CA ASP A 93 -18.78 45.54 -15.69
C ASP A 93 -17.36 45.96 -15.26
N ARG A 94 -16.62 46.66 -16.12
CA ARG A 94 -15.30 47.21 -15.79
C ARG A 94 -15.46 48.50 -15.01
N GLY A 95 -15.73 48.35 -13.71
CA GLY A 95 -15.84 49.45 -12.74
C GLY A 95 -15.42 49.04 -11.33
N ARG A 96 -15.04 50.01 -10.50
CA ARG A 96 -14.61 49.78 -9.11
C ARG A 96 -15.79 49.29 -8.26
N LYS A 97 -15.58 48.20 -7.51
CA LYS A 97 -16.63 47.51 -6.74
C LYS A 97 -16.89 48.09 -5.35
N GLU A 98 -16.00 48.92 -4.80
CA GLU A 98 -16.12 49.46 -3.44
C GLU A 98 -15.74 50.95 -3.33
N PRO A 99 -16.34 51.72 -2.38
CA PRO A 99 -16.02 53.13 -2.16
C PRO A 99 -14.65 53.28 -1.46
N ILE A 100 -13.78 54.14 -2.01
CA ILE A 100 -12.40 54.32 -1.52
C ILE A 100 -12.32 55.09 -0.20
N TYR A 101 -13.23 56.04 0.02
CA TYR A 101 -13.08 57.03 1.11
C TYR A 101 -13.86 56.69 2.38
N TYR A 102 -14.97 55.97 2.24
CA TYR A 102 -15.85 55.53 3.33
C TYR A 102 -15.80 54.00 3.44
N THR A 103 -14.72 53.52 4.07
CA THR A 103 -14.50 52.10 4.35
C THR A 103 -15.60 51.53 5.26
N PRO A 104 -15.80 50.20 5.28
CA PRO A 104 -16.81 49.55 6.13
C PRO A 104 -16.72 50.00 7.60
N GLU A 105 -15.51 50.10 8.14
CA GLU A 105 -15.24 50.54 9.52
C GLU A 105 -15.73 51.97 9.81
N LYS A 106 -15.50 52.90 8.88
CA LYS A 106 -15.99 54.29 9.02
C LYS A 106 -17.50 54.36 8.93
N ARG A 107 -18.11 53.55 8.06
CA ARG A 107 -19.56 53.43 7.93
C ARG A 107 -20.18 52.88 9.22
N ASP A 108 -19.65 51.80 9.77
CA ASP A 108 -20.14 51.19 11.01
C ASP A 108 -20.06 52.14 12.20
N HIS A 109 -18.98 52.91 12.31
CA HIS A 109 -18.86 53.91 13.37
C HIS A 109 -19.90 55.03 13.23
N ILE A 110 -20.17 55.50 12.00
CA ILE A 110 -21.21 56.48 11.73
C ILE A 110 -22.59 55.89 12.04
N ILE A 111 -22.87 54.64 11.67
CA ILE A 111 -24.12 53.93 11.96
C ILE A 111 -24.33 53.82 13.48
N LYS A 112 -23.32 53.41 14.25
CA LYS A 112 -23.41 53.36 15.73
C LYS A 112 -23.72 54.72 16.36
N LEU A 113 -23.19 55.81 15.80
CA LEU A 113 -23.51 57.16 16.26
C LEU A 113 -24.95 57.56 15.92
N LEU A 114 -25.45 57.14 14.76
CA LEU A 114 -26.84 57.35 14.35
C LEU A 114 -27.83 56.54 15.21
N GLU A 115 -27.48 55.30 15.58
CA GLU A 115 -28.29 54.43 16.44
C GLU A 115 -28.29 54.90 17.90
N SER A 116 -27.14 55.32 18.44
CA SER A 116 -27.03 55.79 19.83
C SER A 116 -27.61 57.19 20.04
N LYS A 117 -27.72 58.00 18.99
CA LYS A 117 -28.24 59.39 19.04
C LYS A 117 -29.17 59.70 17.86
N PRO A 118 -30.36 59.07 17.81
CA PRO A 118 -31.25 59.13 16.64
C PRO A 118 -31.77 60.55 16.34
N CYS A 119 -31.98 61.38 17.36
CA CYS A 119 -32.52 62.74 17.24
C CYS A 119 -31.46 63.82 16.94
N GLU A 120 -30.17 63.48 16.87
CA GLU A 120 -29.12 64.45 16.60
C GLU A 120 -28.98 64.77 15.10
N THR A 121 -28.62 66.02 14.80
CA THR A 121 -28.45 66.48 13.42
C THR A 121 -27.24 65.82 12.75
N ASP A 122 -27.32 65.60 11.45
CA ASP A 122 -26.23 65.01 10.65
C ASP A 122 -24.91 65.78 10.78
N GLU A 123 -25.00 67.07 11.06
CA GLU A 123 -23.86 67.95 11.26
C GLU A 123 -23.12 67.66 12.58
N LYS A 124 -23.87 67.41 13.66
CA LYS A 124 -23.30 66.97 14.93
C LYS A 124 -22.77 65.55 14.87
N ILE A 125 -23.49 64.64 14.21
CA ILE A 125 -23.03 63.26 13.99
C ILE A 125 -21.72 63.28 13.18
N ALA A 126 -21.62 64.10 12.13
CA ALA A 126 -20.40 64.26 11.34
C ALA A 126 -19.23 64.79 12.16
N ARG A 127 -19.45 65.75 13.08
CA ARG A 127 -18.42 66.24 14.01
C ARG A 127 -17.98 65.15 15.00
N LEU A 128 -18.92 64.41 15.57
CA LEU A 128 -18.63 63.32 16.50
C LEU A 128 -17.87 62.18 15.80
N ALA A 129 -18.31 61.77 14.61
CA ALA A 129 -17.63 60.78 13.79
C ALA A 129 -16.24 61.25 13.36
N SER A 130 -16.08 62.53 13.01
CA SER A 130 -14.77 63.09 12.66
C SER A 130 -13.79 63.07 13.84
N LYS A 131 -14.29 63.35 15.05
CA LYS A 131 -13.50 63.31 16.29
C LYS A 131 -13.15 61.87 16.69
N GLY A 132 -14.09 60.93 16.55
CA GLY A 132 -13.89 59.51 16.88
C GLY A 132 -13.01 58.75 15.90
N LEU A 133 -13.06 59.09 14.61
CA LEU A 133 -12.31 58.41 13.54
C LEU A 133 -11.02 59.13 13.12
N GLY A 134 -10.71 60.29 13.71
CA GLY A 134 -9.53 61.10 13.37
C GLY A 134 -9.48 61.56 11.90
N THR A 135 -10.59 61.53 11.17
CA THR A 135 -10.67 61.89 9.75
C THR A 135 -11.90 62.75 9.47
N LYS A 136 -11.79 63.74 8.56
CA LYS A 136 -12.90 64.63 8.25
C LYS A 136 -14.04 63.86 7.56
N ILE A 137 -15.15 63.70 8.27
CA ILE A 137 -16.40 63.13 7.76
C ILE A 137 -17.32 64.27 7.34
N SER A 138 -17.82 64.27 6.11
CA SER A 138 -18.73 65.32 5.65
C SER A 138 -20.16 65.05 6.13
N ARG A 139 -20.92 66.12 6.40
CA ARG A 139 -22.36 66.03 6.69
C ARG A 139 -23.11 65.26 5.60
N GLN A 140 -22.79 65.51 4.33
CA GLN A 140 -23.43 64.85 3.18
C GLN A 140 -23.20 63.33 3.17
N ALA A 141 -22.07 62.85 3.68
CA ALA A 141 -21.80 61.42 3.80
C ALA A 141 -22.60 60.80 4.94
N VAL A 142 -22.70 61.47 6.09
CA VAL A 142 -23.57 61.03 7.19
C VAL A 142 -25.03 60.99 6.74
N ALA A 143 -25.51 62.01 6.04
CA ALA A 143 -26.87 62.04 5.49
C ALA A 143 -27.12 60.88 4.52
N ARG A 144 -26.17 60.59 3.61
CA ARG A 144 -26.25 59.44 2.69
C ARG A 144 -26.30 58.11 3.44
N ILE A 145 -25.43 57.93 4.44
CA ILE A 145 -25.38 56.71 5.26
C ILE A 145 -26.67 56.56 6.09
N ARG A 146 -27.21 57.65 6.64
CA ARG A 146 -28.49 57.63 7.36
C ARG A 146 -29.62 57.17 6.44
N VAL A 147 -29.73 57.72 5.24
CA VAL A 147 -30.76 57.35 4.24
C VAL A 147 -30.59 55.92 3.74
N GLU A 148 -29.35 55.44 3.55
CA GLU A 148 -29.10 54.04 3.21
C GLU A 148 -29.47 53.09 4.36
N HIS A 149 -29.20 53.48 5.61
CA HIS A 149 -29.46 52.68 6.79
C HIS A 149 -30.96 52.63 7.18
N THR A 150 -31.72 53.71 6.93
CA THR A 150 -33.18 53.73 7.20
C THR A 150 -34.04 53.16 6.08
N LYS A 151 -33.46 52.77 4.94
CA LYS A 151 -34.22 52.03 3.92
C LYS A 151 -34.53 50.62 4.44
N PRO A 152 -35.78 50.13 4.32
CA PRO A 152 -36.09 48.73 4.61
C PRO A 152 -35.20 47.85 3.73
N PHE A 153 -34.59 46.85 4.38
CA PHE A 153 -33.67 45.91 3.77
C PHE A 153 -34.41 45.06 2.72
N ASN A 154 -34.49 45.53 1.48
CA ASN A 154 -34.74 44.66 0.33
C ASN A 154 -33.46 43.88 0.06
N GLY A 155 -33.24 42.86 0.90
CA GLY A 155 -32.15 41.92 0.77
C GLY A 155 -32.27 41.21 -0.57
N PHE A 156 -31.38 41.55 -1.50
CA PHE A 156 -30.62 40.67 -2.39
C PHE A 156 -29.88 41.60 -3.35
N SER A 157 -28.57 41.80 -3.14
CA SER A 157 -27.73 42.13 -4.28
C SER A 157 -27.80 40.94 -5.23
N PRO A 158 -28.17 41.12 -6.51
CA PRO A 158 -28.19 40.00 -7.45
C PRO A 158 -26.82 39.32 -7.42
N PRO A 159 -26.77 37.98 -7.25
CA PRO A 159 -25.52 37.25 -7.10
C PRO A 159 -24.60 37.56 -8.28
N SER A 160 -23.31 37.76 -7.99
CA SER A 160 -22.37 38.10 -9.05
C SER A 160 -22.28 36.94 -10.05
N LYS A 161 -21.85 37.21 -11.28
CA LYS A 161 -21.64 36.17 -12.31
C LYS A 161 -20.78 35.00 -11.80
N LYS A 162 -19.85 35.26 -10.88
CA LYS A 162 -19.02 34.24 -10.25
C LYS A 162 -19.79 33.42 -9.21
N ASP A 163 -20.67 34.06 -8.45
CA ASP A 163 -21.51 33.39 -7.45
C ASP A 163 -22.58 32.53 -8.13
N LEU A 164 -23.19 33.01 -9.20
CA LEU A 164 -24.11 32.21 -10.03
C LEU A 164 -23.43 30.99 -10.66
N MET A 165 -22.18 31.15 -11.14
CA MET A 165 -21.40 30.02 -11.65
C MET A 165 -20.98 29.03 -10.55
N ALA A 166 -20.67 29.52 -9.35
CA ALA A 166 -20.34 28.67 -8.21
C ALA A 166 -21.58 27.91 -7.70
N ILE A 167 -22.73 28.59 -7.66
CA ILE A 167 -24.03 27.99 -7.34
C ILE A 167 -24.40 26.96 -8.39
N GLU A 168 -24.29 27.24 -9.70
CA GLU A 168 -24.55 26.26 -10.76
C GLU A 168 -23.61 25.04 -10.64
N ALA A 169 -22.33 25.24 -10.35
CA ALA A 169 -21.38 24.14 -10.16
C ALA A 169 -21.73 23.30 -8.93
N ALA A 170 -22.19 23.93 -7.85
CA ALA A 170 -22.67 23.23 -6.66
C ALA A 170 -23.99 22.49 -6.94
N THR A 171 -24.95 23.13 -7.61
CA THR A 171 -26.24 22.56 -8.00
C THR A 171 -26.04 21.38 -8.95
N ARG A 172 -25.15 21.46 -9.95
CA ARG A 172 -24.84 20.30 -10.82
C ARG A 172 -24.21 19.13 -10.07
N ARG A 173 -23.43 19.40 -9.01
CA ARG A 173 -22.89 18.33 -8.14
C ARG A 173 -24.02 17.69 -7.34
N ILE A 174 -24.91 18.51 -6.78
CA ILE A 174 -26.09 18.06 -6.04
C ILE A 174 -27.05 17.28 -6.96
N GLU A 175 -27.36 17.78 -8.15
CA GLU A 175 -28.21 17.11 -9.15
C GLU A 175 -27.59 15.80 -9.63
N LYS A 176 -26.28 15.71 -9.84
CA LYS A 176 -25.61 14.43 -10.15
C LYS A 176 -25.72 13.42 -8.99
N GLN A 177 -25.63 13.91 -7.76
CA GLN A 177 -25.74 13.07 -6.56
C GLN A 177 -27.18 12.60 -6.34
N VAL A 178 -28.15 13.50 -6.47
CA VAL A 178 -29.59 13.24 -6.37
C VAL A 178 -30.06 12.35 -7.53
N ALA A 179 -29.60 12.57 -8.76
CA ALA A 179 -29.92 11.69 -9.90
C ALA A 179 -29.33 10.28 -9.70
N LYS A 180 -28.13 10.17 -9.13
CA LYS A 180 -27.53 8.88 -8.76
C LYS A 180 -28.35 8.19 -7.66
N GLU A 181 -28.78 8.92 -6.63
CA GLU A 181 -29.63 8.38 -5.55
C GLU A 181 -31.02 7.97 -6.05
N ILE A 182 -31.69 8.78 -6.88
CA ILE A 182 -32.99 8.48 -7.48
C ILE A 182 -32.88 7.26 -8.42
N GLN A 183 -31.85 7.21 -9.27
CA GLN A 183 -31.65 6.10 -10.21
C GLN A 183 -31.37 4.78 -9.48
N MET A 184 -30.57 4.81 -8.41
CA MET A 184 -30.31 3.61 -7.62
C MET A 184 -31.55 3.18 -6.83
N THR A 185 -32.33 4.12 -6.27
CA THR A 185 -33.63 3.81 -5.64
C THR A 185 -34.61 3.17 -6.64
N PHE A 186 -34.60 3.62 -7.90
CA PHE A 186 -35.41 3.04 -8.97
C PHE A 186 -35.03 1.58 -9.33
N ASP A 187 -33.76 1.21 -9.22
CA ASP A 187 -33.29 -0.17 -9.42
C ASP A 187 -33.78 -1.11 -8.28
N PHE A 188 -33.95 -0.61 -7.05
CA PHE A 188 -34.55 -1.37 -5.93
C PHE A 188 -36.03 -1.70 -6.18
N ASP A 189 -36.79 -0.76 -6.75
CA ASP A 189 -38.25 -0.90 -6.86
C ASP A 189 -38.71 -1.73 -8.08
N LYS A 190 -37.86 -1.90 -9.11
CA LYS A 190 -38.31 -2.39 -10.44
C LYS A 190 -37.58 -3.61 -11.02
N LYS A 191 -36.64 -4.25 -10.32
CA LYS A 191 -36.02 -5.50 -10.82
C LYS A 191 -36.79 -6.72 -10.29
N PRO A 192 -37.42 -7.57 -11.14
CA PRO A 192 -38.25 -8.70 -10.67
C PRO A 192 -37.49 -9.66 -9.73
N GLU A 193 -36.27 -10.07 -10.11
CA GLU A 193 -35.41 -10.96 -9.29
C GLU A 193 -35.06 -10.35 -7.92
N LEU A 194 -34.75 -9.04 -7.88
CA LEU A 194 -34.45 -8.35 -6.62
C LEU A 194 -35.74 -8.04 -5.85
N LYS A 195 -36.88 -7.87 -6.51
CA LYS A 195 -38.16 -7.53 -5.89
C LYS A 195 -38.70 -8.71 -5.08
N ASP A 196 -38.55 -9.93 -5.57
CA ASP A 196 -38.94 -11.14 -4.83
C ASP A 196 -38.04 -11.37 -3.61
N ASP A 197 -36.72 -11.17 -3.76
CA ASP A 197 -35.77 -11.27 -2.65
C ASP A 197 -35.93 -10.12 -1.65
N ILE A 198 -36.09 -8.88 -2.11
CA ILE A 198 -36.35 -7.69 -1.29
C ILE A 198 -37.68 -7.81 -0.57
N GLY A 199 -38.73 -8.35 -1.21
CA GLY A 199 -40.02 -8.58 -0.56
C GLY A 199 -39.85 -9.45 0.68
N LYS A 200 -39.21 -10.61 0.52
CA LYS A 200 -38.89 -11.53 1.64
C LYS A 200 -38.00 -10.89 2.70
N ILE A 201 -37.00 -10.11 2.30
CA ILE A 201 -36.08 -9.41 3.21
C ILE A 201 -36.81 -8.30 3.98
N SER A 202 -37.75 -7.60 3.35
CA SER A 202 -38.49 -6.49 3.96
C SER A 202 -39.48 -6.98 5.02
N ASP A 203 -39.91 -8.25 4.93
CA ASP A 203 -40.75 -8.91 5.92
C ASP A 203 -39.95 -9.36 7.18
N GLU A 204 -38.61 -9.30 7.15
CA GLU A 204 -37.79 -9.60 8.33
C GLU A 204 -37.99 -8.53 9.42
N PRO A 205 -37.98 -8.92 10.72
CA PRO A 205 -38.10 -7.95 11.80
C PRO A 205 -36.95 -6.94 11.78
N PRO A 206 -37.19 -5.66 12.13
CA PRO A 206 -36.14 -4.66 12.16
C PRO A 206 -34.98 -5.05 13.09
N LEU A 207 -33.77 -4.63 12.74
CA LEU A 207 -32.60 -4.82 13.61
C LEU A 207 -32.79 -4.03 14.92
N GLU A 208 -32.67 -4.72 16.06
CA GLU A 208 -32.72 -4.09 17.38
C GLU A 208 -31.41 -3.35 17.69
N ALA A 209 -31.52 -2.13 18.20
CA ALA A 209 -30.38 -1.31 18.57
C ALA A 209 -30.09 -1.45 20.07
N THR A 210 -28.82 -1.56 20.47
CA THR A 210 -28.42 -1.61 21.88
C THR A 210 -28.06 -0.23 22.45
N GLY A 211 -28.26 0.86 21.69
CA GLY A 211 -28.02 2.23 22.15
C GLY A 211 -28.13 3.31 21.05
N PRO A 212 -28.06 4.61 21.43
CA PRO A 212 -28.42 5.74 20.55
C PRO A 212 -27.49 5.91 19.33
N VAL A 213 -26.23 5.50 19.43
CA VAL A 213 -25.28 5.53 18.31
C VAL A 213 -25.63 4.47 17.27
N GLN A 214 -26.01 3.27 17.72
CA GLN A 214 -26.46 2.20 16.84
C GLN A 214 -27.81 2.55 16.19
N GLU A 215 -28.76 3.11 16.94
CA GLU A 215 -30.04 3.60 16.39
C GLU A 215 -29.84 4.60 15.25
N ASN A 216 -28.95 5.58 15.43
CA ASN A 216 -28.66 6.56 14.39
C ASN A 216 -27.99 5.90 13.17
N THR A 217 -27.09 4.94 13.39
CA THR A 217 -26.45 4.17 12.30
C THR A 217 -27.50 3.37 11.50
N ILE A 218 -28.37 2.64 12.21
CA ILE A 218 -29.47 1.86 11.61
C ILE A 218 -30.40 2.78 10.82
N SER A 219 -30.82 3.91 11.40
CA SER A 219 -31.69 4.89 10.72
C SER A 219 -31.05 5.45 9.44
N GLN A 220 -29.75 5.75 9.44
CA GLN A 220 -29.05 6.19 8.24
C GLN A 220 -28.96 5.09 7.18
N LEU A 221 -28.67 3.85 7.57
CA LEU A 221 -28.62 2.72 6.65
C LEU A 221 -30.01 2.38 6.08
N GLN A 222 -31.08 2.54 6.86
CA GLN A 222 -32.46 2.37 6.39
C GLN A 222 -32.86 3.43 5.34
N LYS A 223 -32.38 4.67 5.49
CA LYS A 223 -32.52 5.71 4.45
C LYS A 223 -31.72 5.37 3.20
N GLY A 224 -30.63 4.63 3.38
CA GLY A 224 -29.71 4.17 2.35
C GLY A 224 -28.63 5.22 2.02
N ILE A 225 -27.45 4.72 1.66
CA ILE A 225 -26.22 5.52 1.54
C ILE A 225 -25.52 5.18 0.23
N THR A 226 -25.16 6.21 -0.54
CA THR A 226 -24.23 6.05 -1.66
C THR A 226 -22.79 6.04 -1.14
N THR A 227 -22.04 4.98 -1.43
CA THR A 227 -20.65 4.83 -1.01
C THR A 227 -19.75 4.42 -2.19
N PRO A 228 -18.57 5.04 -2.37
CA PRO A 228 -17.61 4.60 -3.37
C PRO A 228 -16.94 3.27 -3.00
N TYR A 229 -17.23 2.72 -1.82
CA TYR A 229 -16.57 1.54 -1.26
C TYR A 229 -17.46 0.29 -1.21
N ALA A 230 -18.63 0.30 -1.85
CA ALA A 230 -19.62 -0.78 -1.73
C ALA A 230 -19.04 -2.17 -2.08
N GLY A 231 -18.18 -2.26 -3.09
CA GLY A 231 -17.54 -3.51 -3.49
C GLY A 231 -16.60 -4.10 -2.43
N LEU A 232 -16.12 -3.30 -1.47
CA LEU A 232 -15.29 -3.82 -0.38
C LEU A 232 -16.08 -4.74 0.56
N LEU A 233 -17.40 -4.62 0.61
CA LEU A 233 -18.24 -5.50 1.45
C LEU A 233 -18.14 -6.98 1.05
N PHE A 234 -17.68 -7.31 -0.17
CA PHE A 234 -17.41 -8.71 -0.54
C PHE A 234 -16.37 -9.37 0.38
N TYR A 235 -15.42 -8.61 0.92
CA TYR A 235 -14.40 -9.13 1.83
C TYR A 235 -14.98 -9.62 3.17
N GLN A 236 -16.22 -9.25 3.52
CA GLN A 236 -16.92 -9.77 4.69
C GLN A 236 -17.14 -11.29 4.63
N LEU A 237 -17.09 -11.91 3.44
CA LEU A 237 -17.11 -13.37 3.28
C LEU A 237 -16.04 -14.02 4.16
N PHE A 238 -14.78 -13.67 3.93
CA PHE A 238 -13.67 -14.29 4.65
C PHE A 238 -13.61 -13.83 6.10
N LEU A 239 -13.95 -12.56 6.39
CA LEU A 239 -13.99 -12.08 7.77
C LEU A 239 -15.01 -12.85 8.62
N GLY A 240 -16.16 -13.19 8.05
CA GLY A 240 -17.17 -14.03 8.69
C GLY A 240 -16.71 -15.47 8.88
N GLU A 241 -16.13 -16.10 7.85
CA GLU A 241 -15.55 -17.45 7.94
C GLU A 241 -14.43 -17.53 8.99
N LEU A 242 -13.59 -16.50 9.08
CA LEU A 242 -12.49 -16.39 10.04
C LEU A 242 -12.95 -16.12 11.47
N ASN A 243 -14.20 -15.66 11.67
CA ASN A 243 -14.69 -15.09 12.92
C ASN A 243 -13.77 -13.97 13.43
N PHE A 244 -13.59 -12.94 12.60
CA PHE A 244 -12.61 -11.87 12.80
C PHE A 244 -12.65 -11.24 14.20
N SER A 245 -13.85 -10.98 14.75
CA SER A 245 -14.04 -10.37 16.07
C SER A 245 -13.38 -11.18 17.20
N ALA A 246 -13.40 -12.52 17.10
CA ALA A 246 -12.84 -13.40 18.12
C ALA A 246 -11.30 -13.41 18.16
N LEU A 247 -10.63 -12.91 17.12
CA LEU A 247 -9.17 -12.79 17.11
C LEU A 247 -8.68 -11.76 18.13
N PHE A 248 -9.42 -10.65 18.26
CA PHE A 248 -9.02 -9.50 19.06
C PHE A 248 -9.71 -9.44 20.44
N SER A 249 -10.42 -10.50 20.83
CA SER A 249 -11.18 -10.56 22.08
C SER A 249 -10.32 -10.53 23.35
N ASP A 250 -9.05 -10.92 23.25
CA ASP A 250 -8.14 -11.02 24.40
C ASP A 250 -7.52 -9.68 24.77
N PHE A 251 -7.63 -8.68 23.90
CA PHE A 251 -7.15 -7.34 24.22
C PHE A 251 -8.03 -6.72 25.30
N ASN A 252 -7.40 -6.21 26.36
CA ASN A 252 -8.08 -5.44 27.39
C ASN A 252 -8.59 -4.14 26.80
N PRO A 253 -9.92 -3.88 26.82
CA PRO A 253 -10.52 -2.76 26.11
C PRO A 253 -9.99 -1.41 26.61
N PRO A 254 -9.96 -0.37 25.74
CA PRO A 254 -9.42 0.93 26.10
C PRO A 254 -10.32 1.65 27.11
N ALA A 255 -9.72 2.47 27.98
CA ALA A 255 -10.43 3.22 29.03
C ALA A 255 -11.46 4.23 28.47
N LYS A 256 -11.23 4.77 27.27
CA LYS A 256 -12.18 5.65 26.54
C LYS A 256 -12.84 4.90 25.40
N LYS A 257 -14.16 4.72 25.46
CA LYS A 257 -14.97 3.93 24.51
C LYS A 257 -15.44 4.71 23.28
N GLN A 258 -14.53 5.28 22.48
CA GLN A 258 -14.96 5.85 21.19
C GLN A 258 -15.02 4.78 20.10
N TYR A 259 -14.05 3.87 20.10
CA TYR A 259 -13.99 2.73 19.20
C TYR A 259 -13.60 1.46 19.97
N SER A 260 -13.92 0.29 19.45
CA SER A 260 -13.35 -0.99 19.90
C SER A 260 -12.07 -1.31 19.11
N PHE A 261 -11.23 -2.23 19.60
CA PHE A 261 -10.07 -2.67 18.82
C PHE A 261 -10.47 -3.40 17.54
N GLU A 262 -11.58 -4.13 17.57
CA GLU A 262 -12.15 -4.75 16.38
C GLU A 262 -12.46 -3.69 15.32
N GLU A 263 -13.11 -2.58 15.70
CA GLU A 263 -13.44 -1.50 14.77
C GLU A 263 -12.20 -0.82 14.19
N ILE A 264 -11.15 -0.61 15.00
CA ILE A 264 -9.86 -0.10 14.50
C ILE A 264 -9.23 -1.07 13.52
N CYS A 265 -9.24 -2.38 13.83
CA CYS A 265 -8.68 -3.41 12.97
C CYS A 265 -9.48 -3.57 11.66
N LEU A 266 -10.81 -3.44 11.70
CA LEU A 266 -11.67 -3.42 10.51
C LEU A 266 -11.40 -2.17 9.65
N ALA A 267 -11.24 -1.00 10.25
CA ALA A 267 -10.90 0.23 9.52
C ALA A 267 -9.54 0.11 8.81
N LEU A 268 -8.55 -0.51 9.47
CA LEU A 268 -7.26 -0.84 8.88
C LEU A 268 -7.38 -1.88 7.75
N PHE A 269 -8.11 -2.98 8.00
CA PHE A 269 -8.34 -4.04 7.02
C PHE A 269 -9.00 -3.50 5.75
N PHE A 270 -10.11 -2.76 5.88
CA PHE A 270 -10.78 -2.19 4.71
C PHE A 270 -9.92 -1.13 4.04
N GLY A 271 -9.10 -0.40 4.80
CA GLY A 271 -8.13 0.54 4.24
C GLY A 271 -7.10 -0.18 3.37
N LEU A 272 -6.57 -1.31 3.84
CA LEU A 272 -5.67 -2.17 3.10
C LEU A 272 -6.36 -2.76 1.85
N ALA A 273 -7.57 -3.28 1.99
CA ALA A 273 -8.36 -3.83 0.88
C ALA A 273 -8.71 -2.77 -0.18
N HIS A 274 -8.84 -1.50 0.21
CA HIS A 274 -9.00 -0.37 -0.70
C HIS A 274 -7.69 0.02 -1.42
N GLY A 275 -6.54 -0.35 -0.88
CA GLY A 275 -5.21 0.00 -1.40
C GLY A 275 -4.54 1.18 -0.70
N LEU A 276 -4.92 1.50 0.54
CA LEU A 276 -4.20 2.49 1.34
C LEU A 276 -2.85 1.92 1.78
N SER A 277 -1.76 2.59 1.39
CA SER A 277 -0.39 2.11 1.59
C SER A 277 0.21 2.42 2.97
N SER A 278 -0.54 3.09 3.85
CA SER A 278 -0.11 3.52 5.17
C SER A 278 -1.30 3.95 6.04
N ILE A 279 -1.10 4.05 7.36
CA ILE A 279 -2.11 4.61 8.28
C ILE A 279 -2.39 6.08 7.97
N GLU A 280 -1.39 6.84 7.53
CA GLU A 280 -1.55 8.25 7.17
C GLU A 280 -2.51 8.45 5.98
N ALA A 281 -2.55 7.49 5.06
CA ALA A 281 -3.41 7.56 3.87
C ALA A 281 -4.91 7.47 4.23
N GLN A 282 -5.27 7.12 5.47
CA GLN A 282 -6.65 7.17 5.97
C GLN A 282 -7.24 8.58 5.93
N LYS A 283 -6.43 9.65 5.81
CA LYS A 283 -6.94 11.01 5.58
C LYS A 283 -7.54 11.24 4.19
N LEU A 284 -7.29 10.33 3.24
CA LEU A 284 -7.77 10.42 1.86
C LEU A 284 -9.18 9.88 1.68
N ILE A 285 -9.69 9.12 2.64
CA ILE A 285 -11.05 8.57 2.62
C ILE A 285 -12.02 9.51 3.32
N ASN A 286 -13.29 9.49 2.88
CA ASN A 286 -14.36 10.18 3.57
C ASN A 286 -14.90 9.31 4.72
N PRO A 287 -14.75 9.70 6.00
CA PRO A 287 -15.07 8.82 7.11
C PRO A 287 -16.53 8.37 7.17
N SER A 288 -17.48 9.24 6.78
CA SER A 288 -18.91 8.92 6.83
C SER A 288 -19.35 7.94 5.74
N GLN A 289 -18.56 7.78 4.68
CA GLN A 289 -18.81 6.80 3.62
C GLN A 289 -18.09 5.48 3.87
N PHE A 290 -17.05 5.49 4.71
CA PHE A 290 -16.20 4.34 5.01
C PHE A 290 -16.65 3.57 6.26
N GLY A 291 -17.09 4.27 7.31
CA GLY A 291 -17.63 3.67 8.54
C GLY A 291 -18.72 2.61 8.30
N PRO A 292 -19.65 2.81 7.34
CA PRO A 292 -20.70 1.83 7.05
C PRO A 292 -20.21 0.43 6.66
N LEU A 293 -18.95 0.27 6.22
CA LEU A 293 -18.39 -1.04 5.84
C LEU A 293 -18.28 -2.03 7.02
N PHE A 294 -18.29 -1.52 8.24
CA PHE A 294 -18.16 -2.27 9.49
C PHE A 294 -19.14 -1.80 10.56
N GLY A 295 -20.29 -1.24 10.14
CA GLY A 295 -21.41 -0.94 11.03
C GLY A 295 -21.25 0.33 11.89
N LEU A 296 -20.48 1.31 11.42
CA LEU A 296 -20.31 2.60 12.09
C LEU A 296 -20.79 3.77 11.23
N ILE A 297 -21.17 4.87 11.87
CA ILE A 297 -21.50 6.13 11.17
C ILE A 297 -20.26 6.72 10.50
N ARG A 298 -19.10 6.62 11.16
CA ARG A 298 -17.83 7.19 10.70
C ARG A 298 -16.66 6.28 11.04
N SER A 299 -15.73 6.14 10.10
CA SER A 299 -14.45 5.48 10.37
C SER A 299 -13.56 6.33 11.29
N PRO A 300 -12.66 5.72 12.07
CA PRO A 300 -11.65 6.43 12.84
C PRO A 300 -10.67 7.18 11.93
N ASP A 301 -10.12 8.29 12.41
CA ASP A 301 -9.05 9.01 11.72
C ASP A 301 -7.66 8.40 12.00
N SER A 302 -6.65 8.84 11.25
CA SER A 302 -5.28 8.31 11.37
C SER A 302 -4.63 8.52 12.75
N ALA A 303 -4.99 9.57 13.49
CA ALA A 303 -4.44 9.82 14.83
C ALA A 303 -5.08 8.87 15.84
N THR A 304 -6.39 8.64 15.72
CA THR A 304 -7.13 7.67 16.53
C THR A 304 -6.60 6.26 16.30
N ILE A 305 -6.42 5.85 15.04
CA ILE A 305 -5.84 4.53 14.71
C ILE A 305 -4.46 4.34 15.34
N ARG A 306 -3.57 5.34 15.25
CA ARG A 306 -2.23 5.27 15.85
C ARG A 306 -2.28 5.15 17.37
N ALA A 307 -3.13 5.94 18.03
CA ALA A 307 -3.29 5.88 19.47
C ALA A 307 -3.80 4.52 19.95
N TYR A 308 -4.76 3.93 19.23
CA TYR A 308 -5.27 2.60 19.57
C TYR A 308 -4.25 1.50 19.30
N LEU A 309 -3.48 1.58 18.21
CA LEU A 309 -2.39 0.64 17.94
C LEU A 309 -1.28 0.73 19.00
N GLU A 310 -1.02 1.90 19.57
CA GLU A 310 -0.12 2.06 20.73
C GLU A 310 -0.65 1.26 21.93
N ILE A 311 -1.92 1.48 22.30
CA ILE A 311 -2.55 0.79 23.43
C ILE A 311 -2.59 -0.73 23.23
N MET A 312 -2.80 -1.20 22.00
CA MET A 312 -2.72 -2.63 21.68
C MET A 312 -1.29 -3.16 21.82
N ALA A 313 -0.30 -2.41 21.33
CA ALA A 313 1.10 -2.81 21.37
C ALA A 313 1.64 -2.94 22.79
N GLU A 314 1.23 -2.04 23.70
CA GLU A 314 1.60 -2.07 25.13
C GLU A 314 1.16 -3.35 25.86
N GLN A 315 0.22 -4.12 25.30
CA GLN A 315 -0.26 -5.37 25.89
C GLN A 315 0.63 -6.58 25.52
N HIS A 316 1.49 -6.47 24.51
CA HIS A 316 2.45 -7.52 24.08
C HIS A 316 1.83 -8.92 23.84
N ILE A 317 0.63 -8.99 23.26
CA ILE A 317 -0.10 -10.24 22.99
C ILE A 317 -0.24 -10.57 21.50
N SER A 318 0.46 -9.86 20.60
CA SER A 318 0.30 -10.07 19.15
C SER A 318 0.59 -11.50 18.70
N ASP A 319 1.55 -12.19 19.32
CA ASP A 319 1.85 -13.58 19.01
C ASP A 319 0.67 -14.52 19.31
N SER A 320 -0.06 -14.31 20.40
CA SER A 320 -1.27 -15.07 20.74
C SER A 320 -2.36 -14.87 19.69
N VAL A 321 -2.52 -13.64 19.18
CA VAL A 321 -3.49 -13.32 18.14
C VAL A 321 -3.12 -13.98 16.81
N ILE A 322 -1.81 -14.02 16.48
CA ILE A 322 -1.29 -14.76 15.32
C ILE A 322 -1.53 -16.27 15.48
N ASP A 323 -1.34 -16.83 16.68
CA ASP A 323 -1.66 -18.25 16.96
C ASP A 323 -3.16 -18.55 16.77
N LYS A 324 -4.04 -17.69 17.28
CA LYS A 324 -5.48 -17.80 17.06
C LYS A 324 -5.83 -17.75 15.58
N PHE A 325 -5.25 -16.82 14.84
CA PHE A 325 -5.44 -16.72 13.39
C PHE A 325 -5.02 -18.02 12.70
N ALA A 326 -3.83 -18.54 13.01
CA ALA A 326 -3.30 -19.77 12.44
C ALA A 326 -4.24 -20.98 12.69
N LEU A 327 -4.75 -21.12 13.92
CA LEU A 327 -5.73 -22.15 14.28
C LEU A 327 -7.03 -22.01 13.48
N GLN A 328 -7.56 -20.78 13.34
CA GLN A 328 -8.80 -20.56 12.58
C GLN A 328 -8.61 -20.86 11.09
N VAL A 329 -7.52 -20.41 10.46
CA VAL A 329 -7.30 -20.67 9.02
C VAL A 329 -7.08 -22.15 8.72
N LEU A 330 -6.48 -22.90 9.64
CA LEU A 330 -6.40 -24.36 9.55
C LEU A 330 -7.78 -25.00 9.71
N LYS A 331 -8.58 -24.55 10.68
CA LYS A 331 -9.92 -25.07 10.96
C LYS A 331 -10.88 -24.87 9.77
N ILE A 332 -10.85 -23.72 9.11
CA ILE A 332 -11.69 -23.45 7.94
C ILE A 332 -11.10 -24.00 6.63
N GLY A 333 -9.93 -24.64 6.67
CA GLY A 333 -9.29 -25.22 5.49
C GLY A 333 -8.71 -24.19 4.51
N ALA A 334 -8.49 -22.94 4.95
CA ALA A 334 -7.89 -21.88 4.13
C ALA A 334 -6.38 -22.06 3.91
N VAL A 335 -5.74 -22.92 4.71
CA VAL A 335 -4.32 -23.29 4.59
C VAL A 335 -4.23 -24.82 4.52
N ASN A 336 -3.52 -25.33 3.52
CA ASN A 336 -3.22 -26.75 3.40
C ASN A 336 -2.04 -27.12 4.34
N PRO A 337 -2.21 -28.11 5.24
CA PRO A 337 -1.18 -28.47 6.23
C PRO A 337 -0.15 -29.52 5.75
N ASP A 338 -0.17 -29.92 4.48
CA ASP A 338 0.69 -31.00 3.94
C ASP A 338 2.18 -30.61 3.96
N VAL A 339 2.49 -29.34 3.72
CA VAL A 339 3.86 -28.82 3.66
C VAL A 339 3.90 -27.33 3.99
N PHE A 340 4.94 -26.92 4.72
CA PHE A 340 5.16 -25.54 5.15
C PHE A 340 6.46 -24.97 4.60
N PHE A 341 6.34 -23.94 3.77
CA PHE A 341 7.46 -23.15 3.27
C PHE A 341 7.79 -22.02 4.25
N ILE A 342 9.05 -21.97 4.68
CA ILE A 342 9.56 -20.90 5.54
C ILE A 342 10.52 -20.05 4.73
N ASP A 343 10.20 -18.76 4.59
CA ASP A 343 11.01 -17.83 3.84
C ASP A 343 11.06 -16.45 4.51
N GLY A 344 12.21 -15.80 4.41
CA GLY A 344 12.51 -14.55 5.09
C GLY A 344 12.49 -13.36 4.13
N HIS A 345 11.99 -12.23 4.60
CA HIS A 345 12.04 -10.96 3.88
C HIS A 345 12.64 -9.87 4.75
N PHE A 346 13.59 -9.12 4.20
CA PHE A 346 14.29 -8.06 4.92
C PHE A 346 13.47 -6.78 4.95
N LEU A 347 13.24 -6.25 6.14
CA LEU A 347 12.51 -5.01 6.43
C LEU A 347 13.51 -3.89 6.73
N PRO A 348 13.85 -3.04 5.74
CA PRO A 348 14.86 -2.00 5.93
C PRO A 348 14.36 -0.90 6.88
N TYR A 349 15.23 -0.52 7.81
CA TYR A 349 15.08 0.63 8.70
C TYR A 349 15.84 1.84 8.14
N TYR A 350 15.14 2.95 7.96
CA TYR A 350 15.69 4.20 7.43
C TYR A 350 15.87 5.31 8.47
N GLY A 351 15.58 5.03 9.74
CA GLY A 351 15.74 6.02 10.81
C GLY A 351 17.20 6.17 11.29
N LEU A 352 17.39 7.04 12.29
CA LEU A 352 18.71 7.43 12.77
C LEU A 352 19.30 6.49 13.81
N ASN A 353 18.49 5.64 14.46
CA ASN A 353 18.93 4.78 15.55
C ASN A 353 19.91 3.68 15.10
N LEU A 354 20.71 3.19 16.05
CA LEU A 354 21.78 2.24 15.80
C LEU A 354 21.26 0.80 15.93
N LEU A 355 20.72 0.27 14.83
CA LEU A 355 20.23 -1.10 14.72
C LEU A 355 21.24 -2.05 14.05
N ALA A 356 20.95 -3.35 14.12
CA ALA A 356 21.65 -4.39 13.40
C ALA A 356 21.57 -4.16 11.90
N LYS A 357 22.60 -4.63 11.18
CA LYS A 357 22.63 -4.59 9.71
C LYS A 357 22.52 -5.99 9.13
N GLY A 358 21.51 -6.18 8.28
CA GLY A 358 21.31 -7.38 7.47
C GLY A 358 21.62 -7.10 5.99
N TRP A 359 21.82 -8.16 5.21
CA TRP A 359 22.10 -8.02 3.78
C TRP A 359 20.80 -7.87 2.98
N HIS A 360 20.56 -6.70 2.40
CA HIS A 360 19.44 -6.47 1.51
C HIS A 360 19.78 -6.98 0.11
N THR A 361 19.27 -8.16 -0.25
CA THR A 361 19.57 -8.87 -1.50
C THR A 361 19.34 -8.03 -2.75
N VAL A 362 18.18 -7.37 -2.87
CA VAL A 362 17.84 -6.54 -4.05
C VAL A 362 18.77 -5.35 -4.26
N ARG A 363 19.25 -4.72 -3.17
CA ARG A 363 20.17 -3.58 -3.24
C ARG A 363 21.63 -3.99 -3.20
N CYS A 364 21.92 -5.26 -2.93
CA CYS A 364 23.27 -5.79 -2.70
C CYS A 364 24.07 -4.98 -1.67
N GLN A 365 23.43 -4.60 -0.56
CA GLN A 365 24.03 -3.75 0.48
C GLN A 365 23.63 -4.20 1.88
N ALA A 366 24.52 -3.98 2.85
CA ALA A 366 24.20 -4.15 4.27
C ALA A 366 23.44 -2.93 4.79
N LEU A 367 22.17 -3.11 5.14
CA LEU A 367 21.27 -2.06 5.62
C LEU A 367 20.81 -2.36 7.04
N LYS A 368 20.47 -1.30 7.78
CA LYS A 368 19.83 -1.46 9.08
C LYS A 368 18.44 -2.04 8.89
N GLY A 369 17.97 -2.90 9.77
CA GLY A 369 16.61 -3.41 9.65
C GLY A 369 16.32 -4.65 10.47
N ASN A 370 15.16 -5.21 10.16
CA ASN A 370 14.58 -6.39 10.77
C ASN A 370 14.32 -7.43 9.67
N GLU A 371 13.92 -8.63 10.06
CA GLU A 371 13.50 -9.67 9.14
C GLU A 371 12.13 -10.21 9.55
N ILE A 372 11.29 -10.45 8.56
CA ILE A 372 10.01 -11.16 8.74
C ILE A 372 10.11 -12.51 8.05
N TYR A 373 9.84 -13.56 8.82
CA TYR A 373 9.81 -14.93 8.35
C TYR A 373 8.38 -15.41 8.29
N VAL A 374 7.90 -15.76 7.08
CA VAL A 374 6.52 -16.18 6.85
C VAL A 374 6.49 -17.68 6.60
N VAL A 375 5.53 -18.36 7.24
CA VAL A 375 5.19 -19.75 6.99
C VAL A 375 4.01 -19.78 6.02
N SER A 376 4.15 -20.46 4.88
CA SER A 376 3.09 -20.57 3.88
C SER A 376 2.90 -22.00 3.38
N ASP A 377 1.72 -22.33 2.87
CA ASP A 377 1.43 -23.63 2.28
C ASP A 377 1.81 -23.72 0.79
N ILE A 378 1.49 -24.87 0.18
CA ILE A 378 1.69 -25.14 -1.25
C ILE A 378 0.89 -24.23 -2.20
N GLN A 379 -0.18 -23.61 -1.69
CA GLN A 379 -1.03 -22.68 -2.44
C GLN A 379 -0.61 -21.22 -2.26
N LYS A 380 0.46 -20.94 -1.49
CA LYS A 380 0.95 -19.59 -1.12
C LYS A 380 0.11 -18.90 -0.06
N ARG A 381 -0.64 -19.66 0.73
CA ARG A 381 -1.47 -19.16 1.83
C ARG A 381 -0.62 -19.06 3.09
N PRO A 382 -0.39 -17.86 3.64
CA PRO A 382 0.40 -17.69 4.86
C PRO A 382 -0.37 -18.22 6.09
N LEU A 383 0.27 -19.09 6.88
CA LEU A 383 -0.26 -19.61 8.13
C LEU A 383 0.03 -18.67 9.30
N MET A 384 1.28 -18.24 9.42
CA MET A 384 1.79 -17.38 10.48
C MET A 384 3.11 -16.74 10.06
N PHE A 385 3.65 -15.88 10.91
CA PHE A 385 4.96 -15.27 10.70
C PHE A 385 5.63 -14.92 12.03
N ILE A 386 6.93 -14.66 11.97
CA ILE A 386 7.74 -14.11 13.06
C ILE A 386 8.52 -12.92 12.51
N THR A 387 8.39 -11.76 13.15
CA THR A 387 9.17 -10.55 12.84
C THR A 387 10.14 -10.28 13.97
N GLU A 388 11.42 -10.17 13.64
CA GLU A 388 12.54 -10.07 14.59
C GLU A 388 13.70 -9.22 14.04
N GLY A 389 14.66 -8.89 14.90
CA GLY A 389 15.92 -8.27 14.48
C GLY A 389 16.72 -9.15 13.50
N CYS A 390 17.37 -8.52 12.52
CA CYS A 390 18.14 -9.24 11.50
C CYS A 390 19.46 -9.86 12.02
N GLU A 391 19.83 -9.59 13.26
CA GLU A 391 20.95 -10.23 13.95
C GLU A 391 20.64 -11.65 14.44
N ILE A 392 19.37 -12.05 14.48
CA ILE A 392 18.95 -13.38 14.92
C ILE A 392 19.22 -14.39 13.80
N ASP A 393 19.86 -15.52 14.15
CA ASP A 393 20.10 -16.63 13.22
C ASP A 393 18.77 -17.29 12.79
N PHE A 394 18.68 -17.70 11.53
CA PHE A 394 17.48 -18.31 10.97
C PHE A 394 17.11 -19.65 11.64
N ARG A 395 18.08 -20.43 12.15
CA ARG A 395 17.85 -21.75 12.75
C ARG A 395 16.91 -21.69 13.98
N PRO A 396 17.16 -20.84 15.00
CA PRO A 396 16.20 -20.59 16.08
C PRO A 396 14.79 -20.19 15.61
N ILE A 397 14.68 -19.39 14.54
CA ILE A 397 13.38 -19.01 13.99
C ILE A 397 12.62 -20.23 13.49
N ILE A 398 13.28 -21.11 12.71
CA ILE A 398 12.68 -22.35 12.22
C ILE A 398 12.25 -23.24 13.39
N GLN A 399 13.06 -23.37 14.44
CA GLN A 399 12.69 -24.14 15.64
C GLN A 399 11.41 -23.57 16.29
N ARG A 400 11.34 -22.25 16.53
CA ARG A 400 10.14 -21.64 17.14
C ARG A 400 8.89 -21.83 16.28
N LEU A 401 9.02 -21.66 14.96
CA LEU A 401 7.92 -21.90 14.02
C LEU A 401 7.47 -23.36 14.04
N ALA A 402 8.40 -24.31 14.04
CA ALA A 402 8.10 -25.75 14.11
C ALA A 402 7.30 -26.10 15.37
N HIS A 403 7.72 -25.61 16.54
CA HIS A 403 7.01 -25.83 17.80
C HIS A 403 5.60 -25.23 17.79
N ARG A 404 5.41 -24.03 17.22
CA ARG A 404 4.07 -23.45 17.03
C ARG A 404 3.19 -24.34 16.16
N ILE A 405 3.72 -24.86 15.05
CA ILE A 405 2.99 -25.78 14.16
C ILE A 405 2.58 -27.07 14.88
N LEU A 406 3.47 -27.65 15.70
CA LEU A 406 3.16 -28.81 16.54
C LEU A 406 2.01 -28.50 17.50
N ASN A 407 2.05 -27.33 18.15
CA ASN A 407 1.01 -26.88 19.08
C ASN A 407 -0.35 -26.65 18.41
N TYR A 408 -0.37 -26.40 17.09
CA TYR A 408 -1.62 -26.32 16.31
C TYR A 408 -2.25 -27.69 16.00
N GLY A 409 -1.65 -28.79 16.47
CA GLY A 409 -2.17 -30.15 16.31
C GLY A 409 -1.54 -30.95 15.17
N ILE A 410 -0.54 -30.40 14.48
CA ILE A 410 0.15 -31.10 13.39
C ILE A 410 1.29 -31.92 13.97
N LYS A 411 1.09 -33.24 14.11
CA LYS A 411 2.01 -34.12 14.86
C LYS A 411 3.45 -34.16 14.34
N ARG A 412 3.65 -34.05 13.02
CA ARG A 412 4.97 -34.09 12.38
C ARG A 412 4.94 -33.26 11.09
N PRO A 413 5.21 -31.94 11.16
CA PRO A 413 5.14 -31.07 10.00
C PRO A 413 6.34 -31.26 9.06
N ILE A 414 6.15 -30.98 7.77
CA ILE A 414 7.25 -30.87 6.80
C ILE A 414 7.61 -29.40 6.62
N LEU A 415 8.86 -29.06 6.88
CA LEU A 415 9.37 -27.69 6.79
C LEU A 415 10.34 -27.56 5.62
N VAL A 416 10.06 -26.62 4.72
CA VAL A 416 10.87 -26.38 3.53
C VAL A 416 11.51 -25.00 3.63
N PHE A 417 12.83 -24.94 3.71
CA PHE A 417 13.57 -23.69 3.94
C PHE A 417 14.90 -23.64 3.16
N ASP A 418 15.42 -22.43 2.98
CA ASP A 418 16.66 -22.21 2.21
C ASP A 418 17.94 -22.61 2.97
N ARG A 419 19.09 -22.53 2.29
CA ARG A 419 20.45 -22.81 2.80
C ARG A 419 20.86 -21.99 4.02
N GLY A 420 20.11 -20.94 4.36
CA GLY A 420 20.28 -20.20 5.60
C GLY A 420 20.07 -21.07 6.84
N GLY A 421 19.17 -22.06 6.76
CA GLY A 421 18.88 -23.00 7.85
C GLY A 421 19.87 -24.17 7.95
N TYR A 422 20.99 -24.15 7.23
CA TYR A 422 21.92 -25.28 7.21
C TYR A 422 22.73 -25.37 8.52
N GLY A 423 22.55 -26.45 9.28
CA GLY A 423 23.37 -26.79 10.44
C GLY A 423 23.19 -28.25 10.83
N ILE A 424 24.29 -28.99 11.03
CA ILE A 424 24.24 -30.46 11.24
C ILE A 424 23.60 -30.79 12.59
N HIS A 425 23.99 -30.11 13.66
CA HIS A 425 23.35 -30.27 14.97
C HIS A 425 21.87 -29.86 14.93
N PHE A 426 21.56 -28.73 14.30
CA PHE A 426 20.19 -28.28 14.11
C PHE A 426 19.33 -29.30 13.32
N PHE A 427 19.87 -29.92 12.27
CA PHE A 427 19.17 -30.99 11.55
C PHE A 427 18.92 -32.22 12.41
N TYR A 428 19.90 -32.61 13.23
CA TYR A 428 19.72 -33.69 14.20
C TYR A 428 18.57 -33.38 15.16
N GLU A 429 18.54 -32.20 15.76
CA GLU A 429 17.46 -31.78 16.67
C GLU A 429 16.09 -31.70 15.96
N LEU A 430 16.04 -31.03 14.81
CA LEU A 430 14.78 -30.82 14.08
C LEU A 430 14.16 -32.14 13.62
N SER A 431 15.00 -33.10 13.19
CA SER A 431 14.55 -34.41 12.70
C SER A 431 13.78 -35.24 13.72
N GLN A 432 13.93 -34.95 15.03
CA GLN A 432 13.25 -35.67 16.10
C GLN A 432 11.73 -35.43 16.10
N TYR A 433 11.28 -34.26 15.67
CA TYR A 433 9.86 -33.86 15.76
C TYR A 433 9.27 -33.29 14.46
N ALA A 434 10.08 -32.96 13.47
CA ALA A 434 9.62 -32.49 12.17
C ALA A 434 10.43 -33.13 11.03
N ASP A 435 9.80 -33.22 9.86
CA ASP A 435 10.52 -33.50 8.62
C ASP A 435 10.97 -32.18 8.00
N PHE A 436 12.14 -32.16 7.35
CA PHE A 436 12.60 -30.97 6.67
C PHE A 436 13.08 -31.25 5.25
N VAL A 437 13.03 -30.22 4.41
CA VAL A 437 13.55 -30.22 3.05
C VAL A 437 14.35 -28.94 2.83
N THR A 438 15.62 -29.07 2.48
CA THR A 438 16.48 -27.91 2.24
C THR A 438 17.50 -28.19 1.16
N TRP A 439 18.06 -27.14 0.55
CA TRP A 439 19.16 -27.32 -0.39
C TRP A 439 20.41 -27.82 0.33
N GLY A 440 21.08 -28.81 -0.27
CA GLY A 440 22.41 -29.22 0.16
C GLY A 440 23.41 -28.07 0.06
N LYS A 441 24.17 -27.86 1.14
CA LYS A 441 25.27 -26.90 1.25
C LYS A 441 26.55 -27.67 1.50
N TYR A 442 27.65 -27.22 0.90
CA TYR A 442 28.96 -27.89 0.98
C TYR A 442 28.99 -29.32 0.40
N ILE A 443 28.07 -29.63 -0.51
CA ILE A 443 28.14 -30.85 -1.32
C ILE A 443 29.05 -30.59 -2.52
N ARG A 444 30.05 -31.45 -2.71
CA ARG A 444 31.02 -31.32 -3.80
C ARG A 444 30.38 -31.69 -5.13
N LYS A 445 30.82 -31.06 -6.21
CA LYS A 445 30.28 -31.35 -7.56
C LYS A 445 30.58 -32.78 -7.95
N GLU A 446 31.76 -33.27 -7.60
CA GLU A 446 32.22 -34.63 -7.88
C GLU A 446 31.30 -35.65 -7.22
N ASP A 447 30.84 -35.38 -5.99
CA ASP A 447 29.90 -36.26 -5.27
C ASP A 447 28.57 -36.37 -6.04
N LEU A 448 28.06 -35.29 -6.66
CA LEU A 448 26.81 -35.30 -7.44
C LEU A 448 26.96 -35.95 -8.83
N MET A 449 28.18 -35.95 -9.38
CA MET A 449 28.49 -36.60 -10.65
C MET A 449 28.63 -38.12 -10.52
N THR A 450 28.73 -38.65 -9.29
CA THR A 450 28.74 -40.11 -9.07
C THR A 450 27.43 -40.80 -9.45
N VAL A 451 26.30 -40.08 -9.35
CA VAL A 451 24.98 -40.56 -9.76
C VAL A 451 24.98 -40.77 -11.28
N GLN A 452 24.78 -42.00 -11.73
CA GLN A 452 24.77 -42.27 -13.17
C GLN A 452 23.45 -41.83 -13.81
N PRO A 453 23.43 -41.52 -15.11
CA PRO A 453 22.21 -41.12 -15.80
C PRO A 453 21.04 -42.10 -15.66
N GLU A 454 21.32 -43.39 -15.50
CA GLU A 454 20.37 -44.48 -15.36
C GLU A 454 19.70 -44.50 -13.97
N ASP A 455 20.33 -43.90 -12.95
CA ASP A 455 19.81 -43.82 -11.58
C ASP A 455 18.71 -42.76 -11.43
N PHE A 456 18.51 -41.92 -12.46
CA PHE A 456 17.44 -40.92 -12.50
C PHE A 456 16.15 -41.58 -12.95
N THR A 457 15.35 -42.01 -11.97
CA THR A 457 14.17 -42.86 -12.19
C THR A 457 12.87 -42.08 -12.37
N VAL A 458 12.86 -40.79 -12.05
CA VAL A 458 11.63 -39.99 -11.97
C VAL A 458 11.83 -38.65 -12.67
N ALA A 459 10.89 -38.29 -13.53
CA ALA A 459 10.87 -37.01 -14.23
C ALA A 459 9.69 -36.14 -13.76
N LEU A 460 9.91 -34.82 -13.61
CA LEU A 460 8.88 -33.85 -13.28
C LEU A 460 9.05 -32.54 -14.06
N SER A 461 7.94 -31.93 -14.44
CA SER A 461 7.93 -30.61 -15.10
C SER A 461 7.40 -29.55 -14.14
N VAL A 462 8.25 -28.59 -13.78
CA VAL A 462 7.91 -27.49 -12.86
C VAL A 462 8.26 -26.16 -13.51
N ASN A 463 7.30 -25.22 -13.53
CA ASN A 463 7.49 -23.87 -14.10
C ASN A 463 8.04 -23.87 -15.54
N GLY A 464 7.60 -24.82 -16.36
CA GLY A 464 8.02 -24.95 -17.75
C GLY A 464 9.38 -25.64 -17.97
N ARG A 465 10.10 -26.01 -16.91
CA ARG A 465 11.38 -26.73 -16.94
C ARG A 465 11.19 -28.21 -16.61
N CYS A 466 11.98 -29.08 -17.23
CA CYS A 466 11.98 -30.51 -16.93
C CYS A 466 13.16 -30.85 -16.02
N TYR A 467 12.87 -31.65 -15.01
CA TYR A 467 13.85 -32.18 -14.07
C TYR A 467 13.75 -33.69 -14.02
N GLU A 468 14.88 -34.35 -13.89
CA GLU A 468 14.95 -35.74 -13.48
C GLU A 468 15.58 -35.84 -12.11
N VAL A 469 15.12 -36.78 -11.30
CA VAL A 469 15.53 -36.92 -9.90
C VAL A 469 15.99 -38.33 -9.57
N SER A 470 17.03 -38.39 -8.75
CA SER A 470 17.59 -39.61 -8.16
C SER A 470 17.78 -39.40 -6.66
N GLN A 471 18.15 -40.45 -5.93
CA GLN A 471 18.40 -40.40 -4.49
C GLN A 471 19.70 -41.12 -4.10
N GLN A 472 20.31 -40.65 -3.02
CA GLN A 472 21.44 -41.28 -2.35
C GLN A 472 21.29 -41.09 -0.83
N ASP A 473 21.80 -42.03 -0.05
CA ASP A 473 21.94 -41.84 1.40
C ASP A 473 23.16 -40.96 1.70
N LYS A 474 23.00 -40.03 2.64
CA LYS A 474 24.05 -39.08 3.02
C LYS A 474 24.12 -38.91 4.53
N THR A 475 25.21 -39.38 5.12
CA THR A 475 25.58 -39.07 6.50
C THR A 475 26.32 -37.74 6.56
N LEU A 476 25.82 -36.80 7.37
CA LEU A 476 26.50 -35.55 7.67
C LEU A 476 27.10 -35.61 9.07
N ARG A 477 28.41 -35.33 9.16
CA ARG A 477 29.16 -35.29 10.42
C ARG A 477 29.65 -33.89 10.69
N GLU A 478 29.37 -33.40 11.89
CA GLU A 478 29.83 -32.10 12.34
C GLU A 478 31.34 -32.08 12.59
N SER A 479 31.99 -30.94 12.32
CA SER A 479 33.40 -30.76 12.64
C SER A 479 33.61 -30.37 14.11
N ALA A 480 34.69 -30.84 14.72
CA ALA A 480 35.06 -30.47 16.10
C ALA A 480 35.24 -28.96 16.30
N ALA A 481 35.70 -28.25 15.26
CA ALA A 481 35.82 -26.80 15.29
C ALA A 481 34.44 -26.10 15.38
N THR A 482 33.43 -26.62 14.67
CA THR A 482 32.06 -26.10 14.71
C THR A 482 31.41 -26.36 16.06
N ALA A 483 31.48 -27.61 16.55
CA ALA A 483 30.92 -27.97 17.86
C ALA A 483 31.52 -27.10 18.97
N LYS A 484 32.85 -26.96 19.01
CA LYS A 484 33.55 -26.11 19.99
C LYS A 484 33.16 -24.63 19.88
N LYS A 485 32.95 -24.10 18.67
CA LYS A 485 32.50 -22.72 18.46
C LYS A 485 31.10 -22.48 19.00
N GLU A 486 30.24 -23.49 18.92
CA GLU A 486 28.88 -23.48 19.49
C GLU A 486 28.84 -23.95 20.95
N GLY A 487 30.00 -24.12 21.61
CA GLY A 487 30.09 -24.48 23.03
C GLY A 487 29.81 -25.95 23.36
N ARG A 488 29.76 -26.83 22.35
CA ARG A 488 29.46 -28.26 22.50
C ARG A 488 30.75 -29.09 22.45
N SER A 489 30.86 -30.08 23.33
CA SER A 489 31.91 -31.10 23.33
C SER A 489 31.59 -32.28 22.41
N GLU A 490 30.31 -32.59 22.25
CA GLU A 490 29.83 -33.71 21.44
C GLU A 490 29.57 -33.31 19.99
N LEU A 491 29.97 -34.20 19.07
CA LEU A 491 29.77 -34.03 17.63
C LEU A 491 28.40 -34.57 17.24
N SER A 492 27.63 -33.78 16.50
CA SER A 492 26.38 -34.26 15.92
C SER A 492 26.62 -35.00 14.61
N CYS A 493 25.86 -36.07 14.41
CA CYS A 493 25.81 -36.85 13.18
C CYS A 493 24.35 -37.08 12.81
N VAL A 494 24.01 -36.92 11.53
CA VAL A 494 22.65 -37.14 11.04
C VAL A 494 22.68 -37.87 9.70
N ASP A 495 21.87 -38.92 9.59
CA ASP A 495 21.67 -39.66 8.37
C ASP A 495 20.46 -39.11 7.63
N LEU A 496 20.71 -38.59 6.43
CA LEU A 496 19.70 -37.92 5.60
C LEU A 496 19.60 -38.61 4.25
N ARG A 497 18.43 -38.44 3.64
CA ARG A 497 18.21 -38.75 2.23
C ARG A 497 18.60 -37.53 1.41
N MET A 498 19.48 -37.73 0.42
CA MET A 498 19.89 -36.70 -0.53
C MET A 498 19.22 -36.97 -1.88
N ILE A 499 18.40 -36.03 -2.33
CA ILE A 499 17.79 -36.05 -3.66
C ILE A 499 18.66 -35.23 -4.60
N VAL A 500 19.04 -35.83 -5.72
CA VAL A 500 19.85 -35.18 -6.76
C VAL A 500 18.93 -34.83 -7.93
N LEU A 501 18.90 -33.55 -8.31
CA LEU A 501 18.12 -33.06 -9.43
C LEU A 501 19.05 -32.67 -10.58
N ARG A 502 18.69 -33.06 -11.81
CA ARG A 502 19.29 -32.53 -13.03
C ARG A 502 18.21 -31.88 -13.89
N GLU A 503 18.49 -30.70 -14.43
CA GLU A 503 17.61 -30.03 -15.41
C GLU A 503 17.89 -30.64 -16.80
N ILE A 504 16.83 -30.98 -17.53
CA ILE A 504 16.92 -31.54 -18.89
C ILE A 504 16.34 -30.54 -19.89
N ASP A 505 17.06 -30.32 -20.98
CA ASP A 505 16.55 -29.56 -22.13
C ASP A 505 15.50 -30.39 -22.88
N LYS A 506 14.29 -29.84 -23.02
CA LYS A 506 13.13 -30.53 -23.62
C LYS A 506 13.33 -30.93 -25.08
N ASN A 507 14.14 -30.18 -25.82
CA ASN A 507 14.32 -30.40 -27.26
C ASN A 507 15.45 -31.38 -27.55
N THR A 508 16.51 -31.33 -26.73
CA THR A 508 17.74 -32.11 -26.97
C THR A 508 17.89 -33.31 -26.05
N GLY A 509 17.10 -33.40 -24.96
CA GLY A 509 17.20 -34.46 -23.95
C GLY A 509 18.50 -34.41 -23.14
N LYS A 510 19.32 -33.36 -23.30
CA LYS A 510 20.63 -33.23 -22.65
C LYS A 510 20.52 -32.55 -21.30
N GLU A 511 21.40 -32.95 -20.38
CA GLU A 511 21.57 -32.31 -19.09
C GLU A 511 22.02 -30.85 -19.26
N LYS A 512 21.34 -29.95 -18.56
CA LYS A 512 21.54 -28.51 -18.65
C LYS A 512 22.04 -27.97 -17.32
N GLY A 513 23.24 -27.39 -17.34
CA GLY A 513 23.81 -26.71 -16.18
C GLY A 513 24.38 -27.68 -15.15
N HIS A 514 24.22 -27.35 -13.87
CA HIS A 514 24.77 -28.15 -12.76
C HIS A 514 23.65 -28.88 -12.02
N ARG A 515 23.96 -30.11 -11.59
CA ARG A 515 23.11 -30.88 -10.67
C ARG A 515 22.93 -30.14 -9.35
N LEU A 516 21.73 -30.26 -8.79
CA LEU A 516 21.36 -29.70 -7.50
C LEU A 516 21.14 -30.82 -6.50
N SER A 517 21.46 -30.57 -5.24
CA SER A 517 21.21 -31.50 -4.13
C SER A 517 20.17 -30.94 -3.18
N VAL A 518 19.22 -31.76 -2.77
CA VAL A 518 18.24 -31.48 -1.73
C VAL A 518 18.42 -32.50 -0.61
N LEU A 519 18.43 -32.04 0.63
CA LEU A 519 18.56 -32.86 1.82
C LEU A 519 17.23 -32.94 2.53
N THR A 520 16.85 -34.13 2.98
CA THR A 520 15.65 -34.35 3.77
C THR A 520 15.82 -35.51 4.75
N CYS A 521 15.13 -35.44 5.89
CA CYS A 521 14.97 -36.58 6.80
C CYS A 521 13.68 -37.39 6.52
N ASP A 522 12.85 -36.97 5.56
CA ASP A 522 11.66 -37.72 5.14
C ASP A 522 12.06 -38.96 4.32
N LYS A 523 11.73 -40.13 4.87
CA LYS A 523 12.00 -41.44 4.26
C LYS A 523 10.77 -42.07 3.60
N LEU A 524 9.57 -41.51 3.79
CA LEU A 524 8.31 -42.11 3.38
C LEU A 524 7.82 -41.57 2.04
N ARG A 525 7.98 -40.27 1.79
CA ARG A 525 7.43 -39.64 0.58
C ARG A 525 8.18 -40.01 -0.70
N PRO A 526 7.48 -40.04 -1.85
CA PRO A 526 8.12 -40.31 -3.13
C PRO A 526 9.07 -39.17 -3.54
N LEU A 527 10.09 -39.51 -4.35
CA LEU A 527 11.16 -38.58 -4.73
C LEU A 527 10.63 -37.32 -5.42
N TRP A 528 9.65 -37.47 -6.32
CA TRP A 528 9.10 -36.36 -7.07
C TRP A 528 8.43 -35.32 -6.16
N GLU A 529 7.84 -35.74 -5.05
CA GLU A 529 7.07 -34.85 -4.17
C GLU A 529 8.02 -33.94 -3.38
N ILE A 530 9.08 -34.50 -2.80
CA ILE A 530 10.12 -33.71 -2.13
C ILE A 530 10.81 -32.75 -3.12
N ALA A 531 11.12 -33.23 -4.33
CA ALA A 531 11.67 -32.40 -5.40
C ALA A 531 10.69 -31.28 -5.79
N TYR A 532 9.40 -31.61 -5.92
CA TYR A 532 8.35 -30.67 -6.26
C TYR A 532 8.21 -29.58 -5.18
N PHE A 533 8.24 -29.93 -3.90
CA PHE A 533 8.23 -28.96 -2.80
C PHE A 533 9.43 -28.03 -2.90
N MET A 534 10.65 -28.55 -3.02
CA MET A 534 11.83 -27.69 -3.03
C MET A 534 11.88 -26.75 -4.26
N LEU A 535 11.47 -27.24 -5.43
CA LEU A 535 11.40 -26.43 -6.66
C LEU A 535 10.29 -25.37 -6.59
N ASN A 536 9.18 -25.68 -5.91
CA ASN A 536 8.09 -24.72 -5.71
C ASN A 536 8.35 -23.74 -4.56
N ARG A 537 9.26 -24.01 -3.63
CA ARG A 537 9.62 -23.07 -2.55
C ARG A 537 9.81 -21.66 -3.11
N TRP A 538 10.76 -21.50 -4.05
CA TRP A 538 11.06 -20.20 -4.66
C TRP A 538 9.87 -19.61 -5.42
N GLY A 539 9.21 -20.42 -6.26
CA GLY A 539 8.10 -19.94 -7.08
C GLY A 539 6.83 -19.61 -6.28
N LYS A 540 6.66 -20.13 -5.07
CA LYS A 540 5.44 -19.94 -4.27
C LYS A 540 5.65 -18.88 -3.19
N SER A 541 6.72 -18.97 -2.38
CA SER A 541 7.00 -17.98 -1.32
C SER A 541 7.44 -16.62 -1.87
N GLU A 542 8.32 -16.56 -2.88
CA GLU A 542 8.76 -15.29 -3.47
C GLU A 542 7.59 -14.56 -4.16
N ASN A 543 6.69 -15.32 -4.78
CA ASN A 543 5.49 -14.76 -5.40
C ASN A 543 4.52 -14.19 -4.35
N PHE A 544 4.41 -14.80 -3.17
CA PHE A 544 3.66 -14.21 -2.05
C PHE A 544 4.25 -12.85 -1.67
N PHE A 545 5.56 -12.76 -1.40
CA PHE A 545 6.19 -11.49 -1.02
C PHE A 545 6.05 -10.42 -2.11
N LYS A 546 6.27 -10.77 -3.38
CA LYS A 546 6.07 -9.86 -4.52
C LYS A 546 4.63 -9.33 -4.59
N GLU A 547 3.65 -10.22 -4.44
CA GLU A 547 2.23 -9.86 -4.53
C GLU A 547 1.80 -9.01 -3.34
N ILE A 548 2.09 -9.44 -2.11
CA ILE A 548 1.70 -8.72 -0.89
C ILE A 548 2.40 -7.36 -0.78
N MET A 549 3.66 -7.25 -1.22
CA MET A 549 4.37 -5.97 -1.30
C MET A 549 3.72 -5.02 -2.30
N SER A 550 3.35 -5.52 -3.49
CA SER A 550 2.74 -4.71 -4.54
C SER A 550 1.36 -4.18 -4.16
N ILE A 551 0.57 -4.96 -3.40
CA ILE A 551 -0.81 -4.61 -3.08
C ILE A 551 -0.89 -3.80 -1.79
N PHE A 552 -0.17 -4.20 -0.73
CA PHE A 552 -0.35 -3.65 0.62
C PHE A 552 0.85 -2.88 1.16
N ASN A 553 1.97 -2.79 0.42
CA ASN A 553 3.22 -2.21 0.91
C ASN A 553 3.70 -2.89 2.20
N PHE A 554 3.99 -4.20 2.15
CA PHE A 554 4.41 -5.02 3.29
C PHE A 554 5.66 -4.51 4.04
N ASN A 555 6.45 -3.63 3.41
CA ASN A 555 7.59 -2.94 4.04
C ASN A 555 7.18 -1.79 4.97
N TYR A 556 5.90 -1.39 4.96
CA TYR A 556 5.41 -0.29 5.77
C TYR A 556 5.54 -0.61 7.26
N GLN A 557 6.11 0.34 8.00
CA GLN A 557 6.17 0.29 9.45
C GLN A 557 5.13 1.27 10.02
N PRO A 558 4.15 0.81 10.82
CA PRO A 558 3.10 1.67 11.38
C PRO A 558 3.63 2.67 12.42
N GLY A 559 4.80 2.40 13.00
CA GLY A 559 5.54 3.30 13.88
C GLY A 559 6.87 2.67 14.31
N TYR A 560 7.84 3.51 14.67
CA TYR A 560 9.12 3.06 15.25
C TYR A 560 9.08 3.31 16.76
N ALA A 561 8.77 2.27 17.52
CA ALA A 561 9.13 2.20 18.93
C ALA A 561 10.52 1.56 19.00
N ILE A 562 11.47 2.25 19.65
CA ILE A 562 12.89 1.88 19.64
C ILE A 562 13.40 1.91 21.06
N ASP A 563 13.89 0.78 21.51
CA ASP A 563 14.42 0.60 22.85
C ASP A 563 15.92 0.29 22.81
N GLU A 564 16.61 0.50 23.93
CA GLU A 564 17.98 0.01 24.09
C GLU A 564 17.96 -1.51 24.26
N MET A 565 18.76 -2.24 23.47
CA MET A 565 18.86 -3.69 23.61
C MET A 565 19.29 -4.08 25.03
N LYS A 566 18.48 -4.91 25.69
CA LYS A 566 18.78 -5.43 27.04
C LYS A 566 20.13 -6.13 27.11
N HIS A 567 20.45 -6.93 26.09
CA HIS A 567 21.72 -7.65 25.99
C HIS A 567 22.49 -7.17 24.76
N GLN A 568 23.59 -6.45 25.00
CA GLN A 568 24.42 -5.92 23.94
C GLN A 568 25.23 -7.03 23.26
N PRO A 569 25.12 -7.22 21.94
CA PRO A 569 25.83 -8.28 21.24
C PRO A 569 27.36 -8.08 21.29
N LEU A 570 28.06 -9.21 21.33
CA LEU A 570 29.52 -9.27 21.37
C LEU A 570 30.09 -9.64 19.99
N PHE A 571 30.96 -8.78 19.48
CA PHE A 571 31.58 -8.94 18.16
C PHE A 571 33.04 -9.35 18.30
N ASP A 572 33.56 -10.04 17.28
CA ASP A 572 35.00 -10.32 17.20
C ASP A 572 35.77 -9.00 17.17
N ASN A 573 36.77 -8.88 18.05
CA ASN A 573 37.55 -7.66 18.15
C ASN A 573 38.34 -7.45 16.83
N PRO A 574 38.08 -6.37 16.06
CA PRO A 574 38.74 -6.15 14.78
C PRO A 574 40.26 -6.02 14.93
N VAL A 575 40.72 -5.50 16.07
CA VAL A 575 42.16 -5.37 16.38
C VAL A 575 42.80 -6.75 16.51
N VAL A 576 42.12 -7.72 17.12
CA VAL A 576 42.59 -9.12 17.24
C VAL A 576 42.73 -9.75 15.85
N THR A 577 41.77 -9.53 14.96
CA THR A 577 41.80 -10.04 13.59
C THR A 577 42.97 -9.45 12.78
N VAL A 578 43.20 -8.14 12.91
CA VAL A 578 44.33 -7.46 12.26
C VAL A 578 45.67 -7.99 12.77
N ILE A 579 45.83 -8.13 14.09
CA ILE A 579 47.06 -8.67 14.69
C ILE A 579 47.31 -10.13 14.23
N ARG A 580 46.27 -10.98 14.22
CA ARG A 580 46.40 -12.37 13.72
C ARG A 580 46.83 -12.42 12.25
N SER A 581 46.28 -11.54 11.41
CA SER A 581 46.68 -11.41 10.01
C SER A 581 48.14 -10.97 9.86
N ALA A 582 48.59 -10.00 10.67
CA ALA A 582 49.98 -9.55 10.70
C ALA A 582 50.93 -10.67 11.11
N ILE A 583 50.61 -11.44 12.16
CA ILE A 583 51.38 -12.61 12.59
C ILE A 583 51.46 -13.64 11.45
N LYS A 584 50.35 -13.94 10.78
CA LYS A 584 50.33 -14.87 9.64
C LYS A 584 51.24 -14.41 8.50
N SER A 585 51.20 -13.12 8.16
CA SER A 585 52.05 -12.52 7.12
C SER A 585 53.55 -12.58 7.50
N LEU A 586 53.89 -12.28 8.76
CA LEU A 586 55.26 -12.39 9.25
C LEU A 586 55.76 -13.85 9.24
N LYS A 587 54.95 -14.82 9.69
CA LYS A 587 55.31 -16.25 9.62
C LYS A 587 55.56 -16.71 8.18
N GLN A 588 54.79 -16.23 7.21
CA GLN A 588 55.02 -16.50 5.79
C GLN A 588 56.32 -15.86 5.27
N LYS A 589 56.64 -14.62 5.68
CA LYS A 589 57.89 -13.95 5.31
C LYS A 589 59.11 -14.68 5.89
N ILE A 590 59.05 -15.07 7.16
CA ILE A 590 60.11 -15.86 7.79
C ILE A 590 60.34 -17.17 7.02
N LYS A 591 59.27 -17.88 6.64
CA LYS A 591 59.39 -19.13 5.85
C LYS A 591 60.09 -18.91 4.50
N LYS A 592 59.82 -17.78 3.81
CA LYS A 592 60.52 -17.42 2.57
C LYS A 592 61.99 -17.11 2.80
N ILE A 593 62.29 -16.28 3.80
CA ILE A 593 63.67 -15.91 4.17
C ILE A 593 64.47 -17.14 4.62
N GLN A 594 63.84 -18.09 5.32
CA GLN A 594 64.44 -19.37 5.69
C GLN A 594 64.75 -20.24 4.47
N GLY A 595 63.87 -20.26 3.46
CA GLY A 595 64.15 -20.94 2.18
C GLY A 595 65.33 -20.30 1.43
N GLU A 596 65.37 -18.97 1.32
CA GLU A 596 66.49 -18.23 0.71
C GLU A 596 67.80 -18.47 1.47
N LYS A 597 67.75 -18.47 2.80
CA LYS A 597 68.90 -18.78 3.66
C LYS A 597 69.41 -20.20 3.41
N ALA A 598 68.53 -21.20 3.31
CA ALA A 598 68.93 -22.58 3.08
C ALA A 598 69.64 -22.77 1.72
N ILE A 599 69.15 -22.10 0.67
CA ILE A 599 69.81 -22.09 -0.65
C ILE A 599 71.21 -21.47 -0.55
N LEU A 600 71.35 -20.32 0.09
CA LEU A 600 72.64 -19.64 0.26
C LEU A 600 73.62 -20.41 1.15
N GLN A 601 73.13 -21.16 2.15
CA GLN A 601 73.95 -22.05 2.98
C GLN A 601 74.55 -23.20 2.17
N LEU A 602 73.77 -23.80 1.26
CA LEU A 602 74.25 -24.83 0.33
C LEU A 602 75.29 -24.26 -0.65
N GLU A 603 75.07 -23.05 -1.19
CA GLU A 603 76.04 -22.37 -2.07
C GLU A 603 77.35 -22.03 -1.34
N HIS A 604 77.27 -21.60 -0.07
CA HIS A 604 78.44 -21.28 0.74
C HIS A 604 79.27 -22.53 1.07
N GLN A 605 78.64 -23.66 1.39
CA GLN A 605 79.32 -24.94 1.60
C GLN A 605 80.12 -25.40 0.38
N ASN A 606 79.63 -25.09 -0.83
CA ASN A 606 80.31 -25.46 -2.09
C ASN A 606 81.40 -24.47 -2.54
N THR A 607 81.37 -23.21 -2.11
CA THR A 607 82.22 -22.14 -2.68
C THR A 607 83.10 -21.38 -1.67
N GLY A 608 82.82 -21.46 -0.36
CA GLY A 608 83.63 -20.86 0.70
C GLY A 608 83.74 -19.31 0.70
N LYS A 609 82.90 -18.60 -0.08
CA LYS A 609 83.02 -17.15 -0.26
C LYS A 609 82.49 -16.35 0.94
N ILE A 610 83.30 -15.44 1.47
CA ILE A 610 82.98 -14.47 2.55
C ILE A 610 81.73 -13.62 2.21
N LYS A 611 81.54 -13.27 0.92
CA LYS A 611 80.37 -12.48 0.47
C LYS A 611 79.04 -13.21 0.68
N THR A 612 79.04 -14.54 0.65
CA THR A 612 77.85 -15.38 0.88
C THR A 612 77.55 -15.49 2.37
N GLU A 613 78.58 -15.57 3.20
CA GLU A 613 78.48 -15.56 4.67
C GLU A 613 77.84 -14.26 5.21
N ASN A 614 78.29 -13.10 4.72
CA ASN A 614 77.70 -11.81 5.09
C ASN A 614 76.20 -11.69 4.73
N LYS A 615 75.78 -12.30 3.61
CA LYS A 615 74.36 -12.36 3.22
C LYS A 615 73.55 -13.27 4.15
N ILE A 616 74.10 -14.43 4.53
CA ILE A 616 73.48 -15.35 5.49
C ILE A 616 73.26 -14.64 6.84
N ASN A 617 74.28 -13.98 7.38
CA ASN A 617 74.21 -13.22 8.63
C ASN A 617 73.15 -12.10 8.56
N THR A 618 73.04 -11.43 7.40
CA THR A 618 72.01 -10.40 7.17
C THR A 618 70.60 -10.99 7.17
N LEU A 619 70.39 -12.17 6.59
CA LEU A 619 69.09 -12.86 6.60
C LEU A 619 68.75 -13.39 7.99
N GLU A 620 69.73 -13.86 8.77
CA GLU A 620 69.54 -14.24 10.18
C GLU A 620 69.11 -13.06 11.04
N ALA A 621 69.76 -11.90 10.89
CA ALA A 621 69.36 -10.68 11.58
C ALA A 621 67.91 -10.28 11.23
N LYS A 622 67.50 -10.43 9.96
CA LYS A 622 66.11 -10.19 9.52
C LYS A 622 65.13 -11.19 10.15
N ILE A 623 65.47 -12.47 10.22
CA ILE A 623 64.63 -13.49 10.89
C ILE A 623 64.49 -13.13 12.38
N CYS A 624 65.59 -12.84 13.07
CA CYS A 624 65.58 -12.47 14.49
C CYS A 624 64.69 -11.25 14.75
N LYS A 625 64.79 -10.21 13.92
CA LYS A 625 63.92 -9.01 14.02
C LYS A 625 62.45 -9.36 13.84
N GLN A 626 62.09 -10.10 12.79
CA GLN A 626 60.70 -10.48 12.52
C GLN A 626 60.13 -11.42 13.59
N SER A 627 60.94 -12.30 14.17
CA SER A 627 60.55 -13.15 15.30
C SER A 627 60.26 -12.32 16.56
N LYS A 628 61.09 -11.32 16.87
CA LYS A 628 60.81 -10.37 17.97
C LYS A 628 59.50 -9.59 17.74
N ASP A 629 59.23 -9.18 16.51
CA ASP A 629 57.95 -8.53 16.17
C ASP A 629 56.76 -9.47 16.39
N ILE A 630 56.87 -10.76 16.03
CA ILE A 630 55.84 -11.78 16.31
C ILE A 630 55.60 -11.93 17.80
N GLU A 631 56.65 -12.07 18.62
CA GLU A 631 56.52 -12.16 20.08
C GLU A 631 55.82 -10.93 20.67
N GLY A 632 56.15 -9.73 20.17
CA GLY A 632 55.50 -8.49 20.55
C GLY A 632 54.00 -8.48 20.22
N PHE A 633 53.62 -8.97 19.03
CA PHE A 633 52.23 -9.12 18.62
C PHE A 633 51.49 -10.19 19.44
N GLU A 634 52.10 -11.33 19.74
CA GLU A 634 51.53 -12.41 20.56
C GLU A 634 51.30 -11.95 22.01
N LYS A 635 52.25 -11.18 22.60
CA LYS A 635 52.07 -10.54 23.92
C LYS A 635 50.90 -9.55 23.93
N LYS A 636 50.75 -8.72 22.90
CA LYS A 636 49.60 -7.81 22.78
C LYS A 636 48.29 -8.57 22.59
N LEU A 637 48.30 -9.66 21.82
CA LEU A 637 47.14 -10.52 21.60
C LEU A 637 46.62 -11.10 22.92
N GLY A 638 47.50 -11.53 23.82
CA GLY A 638 47.13 -12.08 25.13
C GLY A 638 46.46 -11.07 26.08
N LYS A 639 46.66 -9.76 25.86
CA LYS A 639 46.07 -8.70 26.68
C LYS A 639 44.73 -8.18 26.16
N LEU A 640 44.38 -8.48 24.90
CA LEU A 640 43.17 -7.97 24.27
C LEU A 640 42.01 -8.94 24.46
N PRO A 641 40.81 -8.45 24.81
CA PRO A 641 39.63 -9.30 24.81
C PRO A 641 39.33 -9.78 23.39
N GLN A 642 39.01 -11.07 23.24
CA GLN A 642 38.65 -11.64 21.93
C GLN A 642 37.34 -11.08 21.39
N LYS A 643 36.42 -10.73 22.30
CA LYS A 643 35.09 -10.22 22.01
C LYS A 643 34.90 -8.85 22.66
N ILE A 644 34.27 -7.91 21.96
CA ILE A 644 33.96 -6.56 22.45
C ILE A 644 32.52 -6.18 22.08
N SER A 645 31.89 -5.32 22.88
CA SER A 645 30.56 -4.79 22.60
C SER A 645 30.63 -3.53 21.73
N LEU A 646 29.55 -3.22 21.02
CA LEU A 646 29.48 -1.99 20.22
C LEU A 646 29.59 -0.72 21.08
N LYS A 647 29.04 -0.75 22.30
CA LYS A 647 29.14 0.32 23.29
C LYS A 647 30.59 0.66 23.63
N SER A 648 31.46 -0.34 23.75
CA SER A 648 32.90 -0.12 24.00
C SER A 648 33.64 0.50 22.80
N LEU A 649 33.13 0.31 21.58
CA LEU A 649 33.77 0.77 20.34
C LEU A 649 33.27 2.16 19.90
N LEU A 650 31.98 2.43 20.03
CA LEU A 650 31.32 3.65 19.52
C LEU A 650 30.79 4.57 20.63
N GLY A 651 30.90 4.16 21.90
CA GLY A 651 30.35 4.90 23.05
C GLY A 651 28.81 4.91 23.12
N LYS A 652 28.12 4.23 22.21
CA LYS A 652 26.65 4.17 22.14
C LYS A 652 26.18 2.72 22.15
N PRO A 653 25.13 2.40 22.92
CA PRO A 653 24.52 1.08 22.88
C PRO A 653 23.78 0.88 21.55
N MET A 654 23.61 -0.40 21.21
CA MET A 654 22.77 -0.83 20.11
C MET A 654 21.30 -0.80 20.54
N SER A 655 20.43 -0.39 19.63
CA SER A 655 18.99 -0.34 19.81
C SER A 655 18.31 -1.56 19.17
N GLU A 656 17.08 -1.84 19.60
CA GLU A 656 16.14 -2.79 18.98
C GLU A 656 14.82 -2.09 18.67
N CYS A 657 14.09 -2.60 17.69
CA CYS A 657 12.74 -2.14 17.41
C CYS A 657 11.75 -2.93 18.27
N ASP A 658 10.81 -2.26 18.91
CA ASP A 658 9.56 -2.90 19.30
C ASP A 658 8.70 -3.12 18.04
N LEU A 659 8.37 -4.38 17.80
CA LEU A 659 7.72 -4.88 16.60
C LEU A 659 6.25 -5.20 16.82
N GLU A 660 5.67 -4.96 18.00
CA GLU A 660 4.27 -5.30 18.29
C GLU A 660 3.29 -4.64 17.32
N LYS A 661 3.41 -3.33 17.07
CA LYS A 661 2.56 -2.63 16.09
C LYS A 661 2.71 -3.22 14.69
N LYS A 662 3.95 -3.60 14.31
CA LYS A 662 4.23 -4.21 13.01
C LYS A 662 3.58 -5.57 12.89
N ARG A 663 3.64 -6.40 13.94
CA ARG A 663 2.99 -7.71 14.00
C ARG A 663 1.48 -7.59 13.85
N ILE A 664 0.83 -6.67 14.58
CA ILE A 664 -0.62 -6.44 14.43
C ILE A 664 -0.96 -5.99 13.00
N TYR A 665 -0.20 -5.04 12.44
CA TYR A 665 -0.46 -4.52 11.10
C TYR A 665 -0.22 -5.57 10.00
N ASP A 666 0.83 -6.37 10.12
CA ASP A 666 1.17 -7.44 9.16
C ASP A 666 0.16 -8.57 9.19
N LEU A 667 -0.37 -8.89 10.36
CA LEU A 667 -1.48 -9.83 10.48
C LEU A 667 -2.69 -9.33 9.69
N LEU A 668 -3.03 -8.04 9.78
CA LEU A 668 -4.13 -7.47 8.98
C LEU A 668 -3.84 -7.48 7.47
N GLN A 669 -2.60 -7.26 7.05
CA GLN A 669 -2.18 -7.41 5.64
C GLN A 669 -2.32 -8.86 5.17
N ILE A 670 -1.97 -9.83 6.01
CA ILE A 670 -2.12 -11.26 5.74
C ILE A 670 -3.61 -11.66 5.68
N ILE A 671 -4.44 -11.16 6.59
CA ILE A 671 -5.90 -11.39 6.57
C ILE A 671 -6.50 -10.80 5.29
N ALA A 672 -6.08 -9.60 4.87
CA ALA A 672 -6.50 -8.99 3.60
C ALA A 672 -6.07 -9.81 2.37
N TYR A 673 -4.85 -10.37 2.40
CA TYR A 673 -4.39 -11.29 1.36
C TYR A 673 -5.27 -12.53 1.28
N HIS A 674 -5.57 -13.16 2.41
CA HIS A 674 -6.44 -14.34 2.45
C HIS A 674 -7.86 -14.04 1.97
N ALA A 675 -8.43 -12.91 2.42
CA ALA A 675 -9.76 -12.49 2.02
C ALA A 675 -9.86 -12.28 0.50
N ARG A 676 -8.82 -11.69 -0.09
CA ARG A 676 -8.72 -11.53 -1.55
C ARG A 676 -8.64 -12.86 -2.26
N GLU A 677 -7.73 -13.74 -1.86
CA GLU A 677 -7.56 -15.03 -2.54
C GLU A 677 -8.80 -15.94 -2.35
N ARG A 678 -9.50 -15.85 -1.20
CA ARG A 678 -10.80 -16.52 -0.97
C ARG A 678 -11.87 -16.04 -1.96
N LEU A 679 -11.95 -14.74 -2.22
CA LEU A 679 -12.82 -14.20 -3.26
C LEU A 679 -12.39 -14.59 -4.68
N VAL A 680 -11.08 -14.72 -4.94
CA VAL A 680 -10.56 -15.23 -6.22
C VAL A 680 -11.02 -16.66 -6.46
N GLU A 681 -11.05 -17.51 -5.43
CA GLU A 681 -11.56 -18.88 -5.54
C GLU A 681 -13.03 -18.90 -5.96
N GLU A 682 -13.88 -18.10 -5.33
CA GLU A 682 -15.28 -18.00 -5.74
C GLU A 682 -15.43 -17.42 -7.15
N PHE A 683 -14.68 -16.36 -7.46
CA PHE A 683 -14.80 -15.67 -8.74
C PHE A 683 -14.31 -16.53 -9.92
N ARG A 684 -13.37 -17.47 -9.70
CA ARG A 684 -12.89 -18.41 -10.73
C ARG A 684 -13.97 -19.33 -11.28
N HIS A 685 -15.01 -19.64 -10.50
CA HIS A 685 -16.13 -20.44 -11.00
C HIS A 685 -16.90 -19.73 -12.12
N GLU A 686 -16.99 -18.40 -12.02
CA GLU A 686 -17.71 -17.56 -12.97
C GLU A 686 -16.80 -16.97 -14.06
N TYR A 687 -15.50 -16.83 -13.77
CA TYR A 687 -14.51 -16.24 -14.66
C TYR A 687 -13.29 -17.14 -14.86
N LYS A 688 -13.29 -17.89 -15.97
CA LYS A 688 -12.33 -18.98 -16.22
C LYS A 688 -10.94 -18.55 -16.69
N ARG A 689 -10.70 -17.26 -17.01
CA ARG A 689 -9.39 -16.82 -17.53
C ARG A 689 -8.43 -16.51 -16.38
N PRO A 690 -7.33 -17.28 -16.22
CA PRO A 690 -6.50 -17.18 -15.02
C PRO A 690 -5.61 -15.92 -14.98
N HIS A 691 -5.33 -15.29 -16.13
CA HIS A 691 -4.37 -14.19 -16.23
C HIS A 691 -4.95 -12.84 -15.74
N ASP A 692 -6.26 -12.63 -15.90
CA ASP A 692 -6.96 -11.38 -15.60
C ASP A 692 -7.99 -11.52 -14.47
N VAL A 693 -8.26 -12.73 -13.95
CA VAL A 693 -9.22 -12.98 -12.87
C VAL A 693 -9.03 -12.07 -11.66
N LYS A 694 -7.78 -11.94 -11.18
CA LYS A 694 -7.47 -11.10 -10.01
C LYS A 694 -7.68 -9.61 -10.30
N GLN A 695 -7.22 -9.14 -11.46
CA GLN A 695 -7.36 -7.74 -11.87
C GLN A 695 -8.82 -7.32 -12.07
N ILE A 696 -9.66 -8.23 -12.57
CA ILE A 696 -11.09 -7.99 -12.75
C ILE A 696 -11.81 -8.02 -11.40
N LEU A 697 -11.45 -8.95 -10.52
CA LEU A 697 -11.96 -8.96 -9.14
C LEU A 697 -11.60 -7.67 -8.41
N ASP A 698 -10.35 -7.22 -8.48
CA ASP A 698 -9.89 -5.98 -7.83
C ASP A 698 -10.70 -4.76 -8.34
N LYS A 699 -11.02 -4.73 -9.64
CA LYS A 699 -11.92 -3.71 -10.22
C LYS A 699 -13.35 -3.81 -9.73
N LEU A 700 -13.86 -5.01 -9.48
CA LEU A 700 -15.20 -5.24 -8.94
C LEU A 700 -15.27 -4.82 -7.47
N THR A 701 -14.32 -5.25 -6.64
CA THR A 701 -14.27 -4.88 -5.22
C THR A 701 -13.98 -3.39 -5.02
N GLY A 702 -13.32 -2.74 -5.98
CA GLY A 702 -13.11 -1.29 -5.99
C GLY A 702 -14.29 -0.46 -6.51
N LYS A 703 -15.43 -1.07 -6.87
CA LYS A 703 -16.61 -0.33 -7.33
C LYS A 703 -17.39 0.27 -6.17
N GLY A 704 -17.91 1.47 -6.41
CA GLY A 704 -18.93 2.09 -5.58
C GLY A 704 -20.30 1.45 -5.79
N GLY A 705 -21.27 1.97 -5.05
CA GLY A 705 -22.65 1.51 -5.10
C GLY A 705 -23.53 2.20 -4.08
N TYR A 706 -24.72 1.62 -3.89
CA TYR A 706 -25.68 2.01 -2.88
C TYR A 706 -25.86 0.89 -1.88
N VAL A 707 -25.93 1.24 -0.61
CA VAL A 707 -26.22 0.29 0.47
C VAL A 707 -27.47 0.72 1.21
N LYS A 708 -28.39 -0.20 1.47
CA LYS A 708 -29.63 0.07 2.20
C LYS A 708 -30.01 -1.09 3.10
N LEU A 709 -30.30 -0.79 4.36
CA LEU A 709 -30.76 -1.77 5.33
C LEU A 709 -32.27 -1.96 5.18
N MET A 710 -32.69 -3.21 5.03
CA MET A 710 -34.09 -3.65 4.97
C MET A 710 -34.24 -4.84 5.90
N GLY A 711 -35.15 -4.77 6.88
CA GLY A 711 -35.24 -5.76 7.95
C GLY A 711 -33.91 -5.92 8.69
N GLN A 712 -33.28 -7.09 8.60
CA GLN A 712 -31.96 -7.38 9.17
C GLN A 712 -30.84 -7.51 8.12
N THR A 713 -31.15 -7.21 6.86
CA THR A 713 -30.26 -7.43 5.73
C THR A 713 -29.83 -6.11 5.10
N LEU A 714 -28.52 -5.89 5.01
CA LEU A 714 -27.93 -4.80 4.24
C LEU A 714 -27.84 -5.22 2.78
N VAL A 715 -28.68 -4.63 1.94
CA VAL A 715 -28.68 -4.84 0.50
C VAL A 715 -27.63 -3.92 -0.13
N VAL A 716 -26.69 -4.51 -0.86
CA VAL A 716 -25.54 -3.86 -1.49
C VAL A 716 -25.72 -3.90 -3.00
N LEU A 717 -26.03 -2.75 -3.59
CA LEU A 717 -26.17 -2.59 -5.03
C LEU A 717 -24.89 -1.98 -5.60
N ILE A 718 -24.09 -2.78 -6.30
CA ILE A 718 -22.84 -2.35 -6.93
C ILE A 718 -23.13 -1.59 -8.24
N ASP A 719 -22.38 -0.52 -8.48
CA ASP A 719 -22.47 0.31 -9.69
C ASP A 719 -22.28 -0.51 -10.98
N TRP A 720 -22.85 -0.01 -12.09
CA TRP A 720 -22.79 -0.66 -13.40
C TRP A 720 -21.37 -1.02 -13.88
N ILE A 721 -21.29 -2.18 -14.54
CA ILE A 721 -20.09 -2.69 -15.20
C ILE A 721 -20.37 -2.75 -16.71
N GLU A 722 -19.63 -1.97 -17.50
CA GLU A 722 -19.88 -1.84 -18.94
C GLU A 722 -19.66 -3.13 -19.73
N ARG A 723 -18.55 -3.83 -19.48
CA ARG A 723 -18.20 -5.04 -20.21
C ARG A 723 -19.16 -6.19 -19.84
N PRO A 724 -19.93 -6.75 -20.80
CA PRO A 724 -20.93 -7.79 -20.50
C PRO A 724 -20.35 -9.03 -19.84
N ALA A 725 -19.17 -9.50 -20.28
CA ALA A 725 -18.51 -10.66 -19.69
C ALA A 725 -18.14 -10.44 -18.21
N HIS A 726 -17.66 -9.24 -17.86
CA HIS A 726 -17.29 -8.91 -16.49
C HIS A 726 -18.55 -8.75 -15.62
N ARG A 727 -19.61 -8.15 -16.18
CA ARG A 727 -20.89 -8.02 -15.51
C ARG A 727 -21.52 -9.37 -15.19
N LYS A 728 -21.54 -10.30 -16.16
CA LYS A 728 -22.06 -11.65 -15.98
C LYS A 728 -21.31 -12.39 -14.88
N ALA A 729 -19.97 -12.30 -14.88
CA ALA A 729 -19.15 -12.90 -13.83
C ALA A 729 -19.41 -12.27 -12.45
N ALA A 730 -19.58 -10.94 -12.38
CA ALA A 730 -19.92 -10.25 -11.13
C ALA A 730 -21.30 -10.63 -10.62
N GLN A 731 -22.29 -10.80 -11.50
CA GLN A 731 -23.64 -11.29 -11.14
C GLN A 731 -23.59 -12.72 -10.59
N GLY A 732 -22.82 -13.61 -11.23
CA GLY A 732 -22.61 -14.96 -10.71
C GLY A 732 -21.94 -14.96 -9.34
N LEU A 733 -20.94 -14.08 -9.12
CA LEU A 733 -20.30 -13.92 -7.82
C LEU A 733 -21.31 -13.47 -6.74
N CYS A 734 -22.15 -12.48 -7.05
CA CYS A 734 -23.23 -12.04 -6.15
C CYS A 734 -24.15 -13.22 -5.77
N GLN A 735 -24.60 -14.01 -6.75
CA GLN A 735 -25.49 -15.15 -6.50
C GLN A 735 -24.85 -16.20 -5.58
N ARG A 736 -23.57 -16.54 -5.82
CA ARG A 736 -22.83 -17.51 -4.99
C ARG A 736 -22.68 -17.01 -3.55
N ILE A 737 -22.24 -15.76 -3.39
CA ILE A 737 -22.02 -15.13 -2.08
C ILE A 737 -23.35 -14.97 -1.32
N ASN A 738 -24.43 -14.59 -1.99
CA ASN A 738 -25.76 -14.51 -1.38
C ASN A 738 -26.24 -15.88 -0.89
N GLY A 739 -25.97 -16.94 -1.64
CA GLY A 739 -26.29 -18.32 -1.26
C GLY A 739 -25.59 -18.81 0.02
N MET A 740 -24.50 -18.15 0.43
CA MET A 740 -23.76 -18.47 1.66
C MET A 740 -24.34 -17.80 2.91
N GLY A 741 -25.23 -16.80 2.76
CA GLY A 741 -25.89 -16.15 3.90
C GLY A 741 -24.92 -15.41 4.84
N ILE A 742 -23.98 -14.66 4.29
CA ILE A 742 -22.90 -14.00 5.04
C ILE A 742 -23.45 -12.90 5.94
N LYS A 743 -22.86 -12.78 7.14
CA LYS A 743 -23.09 -11.68 8.07
C LYS A 743 -21.88 -10.76 8.13
N MET A 744 -22.14 -9.46 8.18
CA MET A 744 -21.13 -8.43 8.35
C MET A 744 -20.44 -8.58 9.71
N GLN A 745 -19.10 -8.50 9.73
CA GLN A 745 -18.32 -8.34 10.96
C GLN A 745 -18.22 -6.85 11.33
N GLY A 746 -18.21 -6.56 12.64
CA GLY A 746 -18.21 -5.22 13.19
C GLY A 746 -19.39 -4.96 14.14
N ASN A 747 -19.66 -3.68 14.41
CA ASN A 747 -20.61 -3.24 15.44
C ASN A 747 -22.08 -3.64 15.18
N LEU A 748 -22.44 -3.93 13.92
CA LEU A 748 -23.79 -4.34 13.52
C LEU A 748 -23.73 -5.63 12.71
N PRO A 749 -24.12 -6.81 13.26
CA PRO A 749 -24.01 -8.10 12.59
C PRO A 749 -25.16 -8.34 11.59
N MET A 750 -25.27 -7.47 10.59
CA MET A 750 -26.32 -7.52 9.55
C MET A 750 -26.04 -8.63 8.53
N LYS A 751 -27.08 -9.26 7.99
CA LYS A 751 -26.93 -10.12 6.79
C LYS A 751 -26.54 -9.26 5.59
N LEU A 752 -25.80 -9.82 4.64
CA LEU A 752 -25.43 -9.12 3.40
C LEU A 752 -26.13 -9.75 2.20
N HIS A 753 -26.67 -8.91 1.32
CA HIS A 753 -27.22 -9.34 0.04
C HIS A 753 -26.70 -8.46 -1.09
N PHE A 754 -26.01 -9.03 -2.08
CA PHE A 754 -25.34 -8.32 -3.16
C PHE A 754 -26.12 -8.38 -4.46
N ALA A 755 -26.11 -7.28 -5.21
CA ALA A 755 -26.60 -7.21 -6.57
C ALA A 755 -25.81 -6.20 -7.41
N ILE A 756 -25.93 -6.30 -8.74
CA ILE A 756 -25.35 -5.33 -9.69
C ILE A 756 -26.47 -4.47 -10.27
N SER A 757 -26.25 -3.14 -10.34
CA SER A 757 -27.18 -2.18 -10.97
C SER A 757 -27.46 -2.54 -12.43
N LYS A 758 -28.65 -2.19 -12.94
CA LYS A 758 -29.10 -2.51 -14.29
C LYS A 758 -28.81 -1.41 -15.32
N THR A 759 -28.58 -0.18 -14.88
CA THR A 759 -28.42 0.97 -15.76
C THR A 759 -27.07 1.63 -15.58
N PRO A 760 -26.36 2.00 -16.66
CA PRO A 760 -25.22 2.90 -16.55
C PRO A 760 -25.67 4.20 -15.87
N LEU A 761 -24.90 4.70 -14.91
CA LEU A 761 -25.15 6.00 -14.31
C LEU A 761 -25.20 7.05 -15.44
N PRO A 762 -26.30 7.82 -15.59
CA PRO A 762 -26.37 8.83 -16.63
C PRO A 762 -25.34 9.93 -16.34
N GLY A 763 -24.33 10.07 -17.21
CA GLY A 763 -23.44 11.25 -17.19
C GLY A 763 -21.93 11.04 -17.36
N VAL A 764 -21.47 9.99 -18.05
CA VAL A 764 -20.11 9.95 -18.63
C VAL A 764 -20.21 9.60 -20.10
N GLY A 765 -20.53 10.61 -20.91
CA GLY A 765 -20.38 10.63 -22.36
C GLY A 765 -19.57 11.86 -22.74
#